data_AF-A0A366XJI1-F1
#
_entry.id   AF-A0A366XJI1-F1
#
_cell.length_a   1.000
_cell.length_b   1.000
_cell.length_c   1.000
_cell.angle_alpha   90.00
_cell.angle_beta   90.00
_cell.angle_gamma   90.00
#
_symmetry.space_group_name_H-M   'P 1'
#
loop_
_entity.id
_entity.type
_entity.pdbx_description
1 polymer ?
#
loop_
_entity_poly.entity_id
_entity_poly.type
_entity_poly.pdbx_seq_one_letter_code
_entity_poly.pdbx_strand_id
1 'polypeptide(L)'
;MSILEIQQESFTKHYHDELLPPVFIDQGCAVEDTLSFPEFMEVVEQQTIVSLIDNTQLTLLLAADQLTNTDIVQALQKSADKGIRIYLYLGNEHKNKEAISALSSRCLIRTGEQQQGALLISDHATFSPVGHILNSSAVFTNSEDDDNFFIKLTAEQTQDTYRSFCHLFWDKSEKQVIKQGEQSGKAVANPAGTIVVNHQYHLPEQLTGNLTLASSIKFSQLNHHYLDPILSSKLLQATNSILDLNKAELAESLVNDNKNVALTDLNIPNIVVTNSGCWFIPDGATNQQVNWTLKLNHQQSVEITNSLNQAFEAAQWQLDQSRTVDNLDSPFRFVDEASNVYQFNESLERRLEPVYTDNMDSFLYDNIEVLTSSDTELTREYLAKSIHYNVQRHPPYCPKNASKSQLYSNWDSANNNWLTALADLEVKLDRLDKKRTSVSQSILSFFNSFSLGQQHKHKKLKKSIFELTQPDMITATPAERAEQQKNYLDCFKQLSHDDDATDQAIDKAKLEKQWHDKKEQLLKSLQHKENIYSQEKCNVNILKAGEEDKYTLAYAEFVANRDKAGVAHTQEIVLDNDKLASMSLQQATQWLNKNSKNNSKLAELFALHSMRVKEIESANSSKKTSKEDKENPNDQRQQQISSNEELFITNWKKQCEQTLHKQKEEISTIYLMEPTALSSWLKNNTNKSLKKILETHTQLCKKVTRDLDSAQKKLDNALKDQKIAQDLFDKHGSSFSYRKPNESDELSKQLGNKKSKSQAKNINWPNEALPICQELELFETNNQRYLTFSSLDLFELAQQEAQRLNAKLCAPQQTREDI
;
A
#
# COMPACT_ATOMS: atom_id res chain seq x y z
N MET A 1 35.72 -28.63 27.25
CA MET A 1 34.53 -27.79 27.48
C MET A 1 33.96 -27.48 26.13
N SER A 2 32.96 -28.25 25.70
CA SER A 2 32.26 -28.00 24.45
C SER A 2 31.08 -27.09 24.79
N ILE A 3 31.31 -25.79 24.69
CA ILE A 3 30.31 -24.75 24.97
C ILE A 3 29.25 -24.80 23.87
N LEU A 4 28.01 -24.47 24.23
CA LEU A 4 26.90 -24.34 23.27
C LEU A 4 27.04 -23.08 22.41
N GLU A 5 28.02 -23.11 21.50
CA GLU A 5 28.37 -22.04 20.57
C GLU A 5 27.89 -22.32 19.15
N ILE A 6 27.88 -21.27 18.32
CA ILE A 6 27.51 -21.32 16.90
C ILE A 6 28.51 -22.21 16.16
N GLN A 7 28.02 -23.25 15.48
CA GLN A 7 28.87 -24.10 14.66
C GLN A 7 29.06 -23.45 13.29
N GLN A 8 30.31 -23.20 12.90
CA GLN A 8 30.65 -22.89 11.51
C GLN A 8 30.77 -24.21 10.78
N GLU A 9 29.84 -24.49 9.87
CA GLU A 9 29.87 -25.68 9.04
C GLU A 9 30.13 -25.29 7.58
N SER A 10 30.81 -26.17 6.85
CA SER A 10 31.08 -25.99 5.43
C SER A 10 30.91 -27.30 4.69
N PHE A 11 30.29 -27.24 3.51
CA PHE A 11 30.11 -28.38 2.62
C PHE A 11 30.20 -27.91 1.17
N THR A 12 30.49 -28.84 0.25
CA THR A 12 30.56 -28.55 -1.17
C THR A 12 29.47 -29.33 -1.88
N LYS A 13 28.62 -28.64 -2.63
CA LYS A 13 27.61 -29.25 -3.50
C LYS A 13 28.11 -29.19 -4.94
N HIS A 14 27.94 -30.29 -5.64
CA HIS A 14 28.38 -30.49 -7.02
C HIS A 14 27.14 -30.58 -7.92
N TYR A 15 27.13 -29.82 -9.02
CA TYR A 15 25.97 -29.66 -9.90
C TYR A 15 26.15 -30.29 -11.29
N HIS A 16 27.27 -31.00 -11.50
CA HIS A 16 27.68 -31.60 -12.79
C HIS A 16 26.55 -32.32 -13.55
N ASP A 17 25.77 -33.15 -12.86
CA ASP A 17 24.69 -33.97 -13.42
C ASP A 17 23.33 -33.22 -13.54
N GLU A 18 23.24 -31.98 -13.05
CA GLU A 18 21.98 -31.23 -13.05
C GLU A 18 21.64 -30.75 -14.47
N LEU A 19 20.38 -30.97 -14.86
CA LEU A 19 19.87 -30.60 -16.18
C LEU A 19 19.46 -29.13 -16.17
N LEU A 20 20.02 -28.38 -17.12
CA LEU A 20 19.63 -27.00 -17.35
C LEU A 20 18.28 -26.94 -18.09
N PRO A 21 17.49 -25.87 -17.90
CA PRO A 21 16.44 -25.53 -18.85
C PRO A 21 17.06 -25.28 -20.25
N PRO A 22 16.24 -25.25 -21.32
CA PRO A 22 16.73 -24.97 -22.67
C PRO A 22 17.58 -23.69 -22.75
N VAL A 23 18.72 -23.80 -23.42
CA VAL A 23 19.73 -22.74 -23.56
C VAL A 23 20.19 -22.64 -25.01
N PHE A 24 20.64 -21.46 -25.41
CA PHE A 24 21.45 -21.29 -26.62
C PHE A 24 22.93 -21.33 -26.26
N ILE A 25 23.72 -22.14 -26.95
CA ILE A 25 25.16 -22.32 -26.71
C ILE A 25 25.95 -21.65 -27.84
N ASP A 26 26.95 -20.84 -27.46
CA ASP A 26 27.86 -20.15 -28.39
C ASP A 26 28.73 -21.17 -29.16
N GLN A 27 28.60 -21.15 -30.49
CA GLN A 27 29.46 -21.85 -31.44
C GLN A 27 30.54 -20.94 -32.05
N GLY A 28 30.43 -19.61 -31.86
CA GLY A 28 31.30 -18.57 -32.40
C GLY A 28 30.96 -18.12 -33.83
N CYS A 29 31.02 -16.80 -34.08
CA CYS A 29 30.68 -16.17 -35.38
C CYS A 29 31.60 -16.50 -36.56
N ALA A 30 32.72 -17.22 -36.37
CA ALA A 30 33.72 -17.41 -37.42
C ALA A 30 33.20 -18.19 -38.65
N VAL A 31 32.07 -18.90 -38.53
CA VAL A 31 31.38 -19.57 -39.64
C VAL A 31 30.32 -18.64 -40.26
N GLU A 32 29.62 -17.85 -39.44
CA GLU A 32 28.65 -16.84 -39.87
C GLU A 32 29.27 -15.83 -40.86
N ASP A 33 30.46 -15.30 -40.55
CA ASP A 33 31.20 -14.35 -41.39
C ASP A 33 31.51 -14.88 -42.82
N THR A 34 31.35 -16.18 -43.06
CA THR A 34 31.63 -16.83 -44.35
C THR A 34 30.37 -17.11 -45.19
N LEU A 35 29.17 -16.78 -44.68
CA LEU A 35 27.92 -17.03 -45.38
C LEU A 35 27.74 -16.07 -46.57
N SER A 36 27.60 -16.64 -47.76
CA SER A 36 27.30 -15.91 -49.00
C SER A 36 25.89 -16.20 -49.48
N PHE A 37 25.09 -15.16 -49.71
CA PHE A 37 23.80 -15.29 -50.41
C PHE A 37 23.99 -15.50 -51.92
N PRO A 38 22.99 -16.07 -52.63
CA PRO A 38 23.06 -16.26 -54.08
C PRO A 38 23.15 -14.94 -54.85
N GLU A 39 23.80 -14.91 -56.03
CA GLU A 39 24.04 -13.71 -56.87
C GLU A 39 22.80 -12.85 -57.21
N PHE A 40 21.58 -13.39 -57.05
CA PHE A 40 20.36 -12.63 -57.24
C PHE A 40 19.89 -11.86 -55.98
N MET A 41 20.55 -12.05 -54.83
CA MET A 41 20.25 -11.41 -53.55
C MET A 41 21.53 -10.79 -52.98
N GLU A 42 21.56 -9.46 -52.89
CA GLU A 42 22.75 -8.70 -52.47
C GLU A 42 22.37 -7.61 -51.45
N VAL A 43 23.33 -7.26 -50.58
CA VAL A 43 23.25 -6.09 -49.69
C VAL A 43 23.34 -4.81 -50.53
N VAL A 44 22.59 -3.77 -50.15
CA VAL A 44 22.32 -2.62 -50.99
C VAL A 44 22.82 -1.32 -50.37
N GLU A 45 23.96 -0.87 -50.85
CA GLU A 45 24.41 0.49 -50.59
C GLU A 45 23.64 1.52 -51.46
N GLN A 46 23.52 2.75 -50.95
CA GLN A 46 22.95 3.89 -51.68
C GLN A 46 23.59 4.09 -53.06
N GLN A 47 24.91 3.88 -53.18
CA GLN A 47 25.64 4.01 -54.45
C GLN A 47 25.19 3.00 -55.50
N THR A 48 24.82 1.78 -55.08
CA THR A 48 24.29 0.73 -55.97
C THR A 48 22.99 1.19 -56.60
N ILE A 49 22.06 1.76 -55.81
CA ILE A 49 20.80 2.33 -56.33
C ILE A 49 21.04 3.50 -57.27
N VAL A 50 21.95 4.42 -56.93
CA VAL A 50 22.33 5.54 -57.82
C VAL A 50 22.89 5.00 -59.15
N SER A 51 23.71 3.95 -59.13
CA SER A 51 24.25 3.34 -60.34
C SER A 51 23.17 2.72 -61.24
N LEU A 52 22.16 2.04 -60.67
CA LEU A 52 21.01 1.50 -61.40
C LEU A 52 20.19 2.61 -62.09
N ILE A 53 20.02 3.75 -61.41
CA ILE A 53 19.31 4.93 -61.94
C ILE A 53 20.12 5.62 -63.05
N ASP A 54 21.45 5.71 -62.92
CA ASP A 54 22.31 6.35 -63.92
C ASP A 54 22.49 5.48 -65.19
N ASN A 55 22.44 4.16 -65.04
CA ASN A 55 22.54 3.15 -66.12
C ASN A 55 21.23 2.92 -66.91
N THR A 56 20.09 3.43 -66.43
CA THR A 56 18.80 3.32 -67.11
C THR A 56 18.81 4.09 -68.44
N GLN A 57 18.24 3.52 -69.51
CA GLN A 57 18.35 4.05 -70.88
C GLN A 57 17.11 4.81 -71.37
N LEU A 58 15.91 4.37 -70.99
CA LEU A 58 14.64 4.81 -71.61
C LEU A 58 13.54 5.08 -70.58
N THR A 59 13.35 4.19 -69.61
CA THR A 59 12.22 4.26 -68.66
C THR A 59 12.62 3.78 -67.27
N LEU A 60 12.15 4.46 -66.24
CA LEU A 60 12.35 4.05 -64.85
C LEU A 60 11.02 4.04 -64.08
N LEU A 61 10.76 2.98 -63.34
CA LEU A 61 9.66 2.87 -62.40
C LEU A 61 10.26 2.70 -61.00
N LEU A 62 9.81 3.52 -60.05
CA LEU A 62 10.16 3.39 -58.64
C LEU A 62 8.87 3.44 -57.80
N ALA A 63 8.73 2.48 -56.89
CA ALA A 63 7.70 2.49 -55.86
C ALA A 63 8.32 2.32 -54.47
N ALA A 64 7.98 3.21 -53.54
CA ALA A 64 8.45 3.24 -52.15
C ALA A 64 7.46 4.07 -51.30
N ASP A 65 7.37 3.84 -49.98
CA ASP A 65 6.52 4.72 -49.14
C ASP A 65 7.08 6.14 -49.11
N GLN A 66 8.41 6.26 -49.04
CA GLN A 66 9.14 7.51 -48.85
C GLN A 66 10.34 7.61 -49.77
N LEU A 67 10.55 8.82 -50.29
CA LEU A 67 11.71 9.24 -51.03
C LEU A 67 12.15 10.60 -50.46
N THR A 68 13.19 10.58 -49.62
CA THR A 68 13.79 11.80 -49.03
C THR A 68 15.31 11.84 -49.19
N ASN A 69 15.94 10.72 -49.60
CA ASN A 69 17.37 10.64 -49.86
C ASN A 69 17.78 11.63 -50.95
N THR A 70 18.62 12.60 -50.59
CA THR A 70 18.93 13.74 -51.48
C THR A 70 19.77 13.37 -52.70
N ASP A 71 20.64 12.36 -52.60
CA ASP A 71 21.47 11.89 -53.71
C ASP A 71 20.66 11.08 -54.71
N ILE A 72 19.75 10.22 -54.24
CA ILE A 72 18.83 9.49 -55.13
C ILE A 72 17.87 10.46 -55.83
N VAL A 73 17.36 11.48 -55.13
CA VAL A 73 16.54 12.53 -55.77
C VAL A 73 17.33 13.29 -56.85
N GLN A 74 18.61 13.61 -56.61
CA GLN A 74 19.49 14.21 -57.63
C GLN A 74 19.75 13.27 -58.81
N ALA A 75 19.97 11.97 -58.57
CA ALA A 75 20.15 10.96 -59.62
C ALA A 75 18.89 10.85 -60.49
N LEU A 76 17.70 10.84 -59.89
CA LEU A 76 16.42 10.85 -60.60
C LEU A 76 16.23 12.14 -61.42
N GLN A 77 16.57 13.32 -60.87
CA GLN A 77 16.54 14.58 -61.62
C GLN A 77 17.47 14.53 -62.84
N LYS A 78 18.74 14.14 -62.63
CA LYS A 78 19.75 13.99 -63.68
C LYS A 78 19.31 13.03 -64.78
N SER A 79 18.73 11.88 -64.42
CA SER A 79 18.22 10.91 -65.39
C SER A 79 16.98 11.43 -66.13
N ALA A 80 16.05 12.13 -65.47
CA ALA A 80 14.92 12.76 -66.16
C ALA A 80 15.37 13.88 -67.12
N ASP A 81 16.38 14.67 -66.75
CA ASP A 81 16.96 15.73 -67.60
C ASP A 81 17.71 15.16 -68.83
N LYS A 82 18.16 13.88 -68.79
CA LYS A 82 18.61 13.13 -69.99
C LYS A 82 17.45 12.72 -70.93
N GLY A 83 16.19 12.87 -70.51
CA GLY A 83 15.00 12.45 -71.25
C GLY A 83 14.44 11.07 -70.89
N ILE A 84 14.93 10.43 -69.81
CA ILE A 84 14.41 9.15 -69.33
C ILE A 84 13.01 9.36 -68.73
N ARG A 85 12.06 8.49 -69.07
CA ARG A 85 10.68 8.57 -68.57
C ARG A 85 10.56 7.93 -67.20
N ILE A 86 10.45 8.75 -66.16
CA ILE A 86 10.40 8.28 -64.77
C ILE A 86 8.96 8.32 -64.23
N TYR A 87 8.53 7.19 -63.66
CA TYR A 87 7.23 6.97 -63.00
C TYR A 87 7.47 6.69 -61.51
N LEU A 88 6.91 7.53 -60.63
CA LEU A 88 7.13 7.45 -59.19
C LEU A 88 5.81 7.17 -58.47
N TYR A 89 5.72 5.99 -57.83
CA TYR A 89 4.60 5.61 -56.95
C TYR A 89 5.01 5.76 -55.49
N LEU A 90 4.65 6.90 -54.89
CA LEU A 90 5.03 7.22 -53.52
C LEU A 90 3.86 7.00 -52.55
N GLY A 91 4.15 6.82 -51.27
CA GLY A 91 3.14 6.70 -50.23
C GLY A 91 2.48 8.05 -49.89
N ASN A 92 2.62 8.49 -48.65
CA ASN A 92 1.99 9.73 -48.19
C ASN A 92 2.63 10.99 -48.81
N GLU A 93 1.83 11.85 -49.43
CA GLU A 93 2.28 13.11 -50.06
C GLU A 93 3.05 14.04 -49.12
N HIS A 94 2.63 14.17 -47.85
CA HIS A 94 3.28 15.08 -46.91
C HIS A 94 4.69 14.63 -46.54
N LYS A 95 4.92 13.32 -46.40
CA LYS A 95 6.27 12.77 -46.15
C LYS A 95 7.20 12.97 -47.36
N ASN A 96 6.64 12.94 -48.57
CA ASN A 96 7.37 13.00 -49.83
C ASN A 96 7.48 14.41 -50.43
N LYS A 97 7.05 15.45 -49.70
CA LYS A 97 6.85 16.82 -50.23
C LYS A 97 8.08 17.40 -50.93
N GLU A 98 9.28 17.13 -50.41
CA GLU A 98 10.53 17.69 -50.96
C GLU A 98 10.91 17.02 -52.28
N ALA A 99 10.92 15.68 -52.34
CA ALA A 99 11.13 14.94 -53.59
C ALA A 99 10.05 15.25 -54.63
N ILE A 100 8.78 15.38 -54.22
CA ILE A 100 7.68 15.81 -55.11
C ILE A 100 7.97 17.21 -55.67
N SER A 101 8.38 18.18 -54.84
CA SER A 101 8.73 19.52 -55.29
C SER A 101 9.92 19.52 -56.27
N ALA A 102 10.92 18.69 -56.02
CA ALA A 102 12.15 18.56 -56.80
C ALA A 102 11.96 17.85 -58.16
N LEU A 103 11.08 16.84 -58.21
CA LEU A 103 10.87 15.94 -59.36
C LEU A 103 9.59 16.24 -60.14
N SER A 104 8.65 17.02 -59.59
CA SER A 104 7.49 17.53 -60.34
C SER A 104 7.93 18.30 -61.59
N SER A 105 7.11 18.27 -62.65
CA SER A 105 7.44 18.68 -64.04
C SER A 105 8.48 17.84 -64.79
N ARG A 106 9.28 17.01 -64.13
CA ARG A 106 10.23 16.06 -64.75
C ARG A 106 9.71 14.64 -64.79
N CYS A 107 9.17 14.16 -63.67
CA CYS A 107 8.70 12.80 -63.48
C CYS A 107 7.17 12.77 -63.38
N LEU A 108 6.54 11.64 -63.73
CA LEU A 108 5.13 11.42 -63.45
C LEU A 108 4.98 10.84 -62.04
N ILE A 109 4.50 11.65 -61.11
CA ILE A 109 4.41 11.29 -59.68
C ILE A 109 2.96 11.04 -59.28
N ARG A 110 2.74 9.95 -58.55
CA ARG A 110 1.46 9.60 -57.94
C ARG A 110 1.64 9.21 -56.49
N THR A 111 0.65 9.54 -55.67
CA THR A 111 0.62 9.27 -54.23
C THR A 111 -0.69 8.61 -53.81
N GLY A 112 -0.67 7.81 -52.76
CA GLY A 112 -1.84 7.10 -52.26
C GLY A 112 -1.53 6.14 -51.12
N GLU A 113 -1.51 4.84 -51.43
CA GLU A 113 -1.39 3.76 -50.45
C GLU A 113 0.00 3.72 -49.81
N GLN A 114 0.06 3.38 -48.51
CA GLN A 114 1.30 3.09 -47.81
C GLN A 114 1.88 1.76 -48.29
N GLN A 115 3.22 1.69 -48.35
CA GLN A 115 3.96 0.59 -48.95
C GLN A 115 5.02 0.06 -47.98
N GLN A 116 5.32 -1.23 -48.05
CA GLN A 116 6.42 -1.87 -47.34
C GLN A 116 7.39 -2.50 -48.34
N GLY A 117 8.68 -2.37 -48.06
CA GLY A 117 9.75 -2.57 -49.04
C GLY A 117 9.73 -1.53 -50.16
N ALA A 118 10.37 -1.85 -51.28
CA ALA A 118 10.35 -1.01 -52.47
C ALA A 118 10.52 -1.82 -53.77
N LEU A 119 10.18 -1.21 -54.89
CA LEU A 119 10.32 -1.77 -56.24
C LEU A 119 11.06 -0.77 -57.14
N LEU A 120 12.06 -1.25 -57.87
CA LEU A 120 12.75 -0.52 -58.93
C LEU A 120 12.71 -1.34 -60.22
N ILE A 121 12.10 -0.82 -61.30
CA ILE A 121 12.16 -1.44 -62.64
C ILE A 121 12.74 -0.45 -63.64
N SER A 122 13.89 -0.80 -64.20
CA SER A 122 14.53 -0.09 -65.31
C SER A 122 14.15 -0.72 -66.65
N ASP A 123 14.00 0.13 -67.66
CA ASP A 123 13.91 -0.22 -69.07
C ASP A 123 12.82 -1.23 -69.45
N HIS A 124 11.68 -1.18 -68.75
CA HIS A 124 10.48 -2.01 -68.96
C HIS A 124 9.94 -2.01 -70.41
N ALA A 125 10.21 -0.95 -71.17
CA ALA A 125 9.79 -0.80 -72.57
C ALA A 125 10.89 -1.17 -73.59
N THR A 126 11.94 -1.84 -73.14
CA THR A 126 13.02 -2.41 -73.99
C THR A 126 12.95 -3.94 -74.01
N PHE A 127 13.88 -4.60 -74.72
CA PHE A 127 14.03 -6.06 -74.70
C PHE A 127 14.79 -6.59 -73.47
N SER A 128 15.34 -5.71 -72.63
CA SER A 128 16.14 -6.06 -71.45
C SER A 128 15.66 -5.32 -70.20
N PRO A 129 14.41 -5.56 -69.75
CA PRO A 129 13.90 -4.97 -68.52
C PRO A 129 14.63 -5.57 -67.31
N VAL A 130 15.02 -4.74 -66.34
CA VAL A 130 15.66 -5.20 -65.10
C VAL A 130 14.87 -4.70 -63.90
N GLY A 131 14.28 -5.63 -63.16
CA GLY A 131 13.53 -5.37 -61.94
C GLY A 131 14.28 -5.80 -60.68
N HIS A 132 14.12 -5.01 -59.61
CA HIS A 132 14.61 -5.31 -58.27
C HIS A 132 13.51 -5.03 -57.24
N ILE A 133 13.31 -5.93 -56.29
CA ILE A 133 12.49 -5.72 -55.09
C ILE A 133 13.43 -5.56 -53.89
N LEU A 134 13.16 -4.62 -52.99
CA LEU A 134 13.94 -4.36 -51.78
C LEU A 134 13.16 -4.74 -50.52
N ASN A 135 13.85 -5.23 -49.49
CA ASN A 135 13.27 -5.50 -48.17
C ASN A 135 12.70 -4.21 -47.53
N SER A 136 13.43 -3.11 -47.64
CA SER A 136 13.09 -1.84 -47.00
C SER A 136 12.98 -0.68 -48.00
N SER A 137 12.30 0.38 -47.58
CA SER A 137 12.37 1.70 -48.22
C SER A 137 13.51 2.57 -47.65
N ALA A 138 14.27 2.09 -46.66
CA ALA A 138 15.27 2.89 -45.91
C ALA A 138 16.37 3.48 -46.81
N VAL A 139 16.86 2.74 -47.81
CA VAL A 139 17.82 3.28 -48.79
C VAL A 139 17.30 4.52 -49.55
N PHE A 140 15.98 4.72 -49.64
CA PHE A 140 15.35 5.90 -50.27
C PHE A 140 15.12 7.06 -49.29
N THR A 141 15.48 6.92 -48.01
CA THR A 141 15.45 7.97 -46.99
C THR A 141 16.86 8.40 -46.56
N ASN A 142 16.98 9.50 -45.80
CA ASN A 142 18.26 9.93 -45.19
C ASN A 142 18.49 9.20 -43.84
N SER A 143 18.17 7.91 -43.77
CA SER A 143 18.34 7.07 -42.58
C SER A 143 19.66 6.31 -42.66
N GLU A 144 20.41 6.25 -41.57
CA GLU A 144 21.62 5.42 -41.41
C GLU A 144 21.25 3.94 -41.14
N ASP A 145 20.16 3.46 -41.75
CA ASP A 145 19.78 2.04 -41.77
C ASP A 145 20.57 1.37 -42.90
N ASP A 146 21.73 0.79 -42.57
CA ASP A 146 22.62 0.14 -43.54
C ASP A 146 22.10 -1.23 -44.04
N ASP A 147 21.02 -1.72 -43.42
CA ASP A 147 20.53 -3.11 -43.46
C ASP A 147 19.59 -3.46 -44.63
N ASN A 148 19.89 -2.94 -45.83
CA ASN A 148 19.06 -3.11 -47.02
C ASN A 148 19.52 -4.31 -47.88
N PHE A 149 18.57 -5.11 -48.38
CA PHE A 149 18.74 -6.19 -49.35
C PHE A 149 17.85 -5.98 -50.58
N PHE A 150 18.35 -6.27 -51.78
CA PHE A 150 17.52 -6.42 -52.98
C PHE A 150 17.49 -7.85 -53.46
N ILE A 151 16.38 -8.24 -54.10
CA ILE A 151 16.30 -9.38 -55.00
C ILE A 151 16.16 -8.89 -56.44
N LYS A 152 17.06 -9.36 -57.30
CA LYS A 152 17.00 -9.23 -58.75
C LYS A 152 15.94 -10.18 -59.32
N LEU A 153 14.97 -9.62 -60.03
CA LEU A 153 13.83 -10.35 -60.58
C LEU A 153 14.19 -11.07 -61.87
N THR A 154 13.61 -12.25 -62.11
CA THR A 154 13.62 -12.86 -63.45
C THR A 154 12.73 -12.07 -64.42
N ALA A 155 12.78 -12.39 -65.72
CA ALA A 155 11.93 -11.77 -66.73
C ALA A 155 10.42 -11.95 -66.43
N GLU A 156 10.00 -13.14 -65.97
CA GLU A 156 8.61 -13.43 -65.61
C GLU A 156 8.17 -12.65 -64.36
N GLN A 157 8.99 -12.64 -63.31
CA GLN A 157 8.75 -11.86 -62.10
C GLN A 157 8.69 -10.37 -62.41
N THR A 158 9.61 -9.84 -63.21
CA THR A 158 9.63 -8.44 -63.65
C THR A 158 8.34 -8.08 -64.39
N GLN A 159 7.83 -8.95 -65.26
CA GLN A 159 6.57 -8.71 -65.98
C GLN A 159 5.35 -8.70 -65.04
N ASP A 160 5.30 -9.59 -64.05
CA ASP A 160 4.18 -9.67 -63.11
C ASP A 160 4.17 -8.53 -62.09
N THR A 161 5.34 -8.20 -61.54
CA THR A 161 5.54 -7.05 -60.65
C THR A 161 5.33 -5.73 -61.40
N TYR A 162 5.68 -5.63 -62.69
CA TYR A 162 5.30 -4.49 -63.54
C TYR A 162 3.78 -4.33 -63.68
N ARG A 163 3.02 -5.42 -63.85
CA ARG A 163 1.55 -5.35 -63.89
C ARG A 163 0.97 -4.91 -62.55
N SER A 164 1.54 -5.41 -61.45
CA SER A 164 1.17 -5.00 -60.09
C SER A 164 1.43 -3.50 -59.87
N PHE A 165 2.62 -3.01 -60.23
CA PHE A 165 2.93 -1.57 -60.23
C PHE A 165 1.93 -0.79 -61.07
N CYS A 166 1.64 -1.22 -62.30
CA CYS A 166 0.70 -0.51 -63.15
C CYS A 166 -0.71 -0.45 -62.53
N HIS A 167 -1.20 -1.53 -61.91
CA HIS A 167 -2.49 -1.52 -61.23
C HIS A 167 -2.50 -0.55 -60.04
N LEU A 168 -1.48 -0.61 -59.18
CA LEU A 168 -1.35 0.29 -58.03
C LEU A 168 -1.23 1.76 -58.47
N PHE A 169 -0.38 2.02 -59.46
CA PHE A 169 -0.10 3.36 -59.99
C PHE A 169 -1.26 3.96 -60.78
N TRP A 170 -2.00 3.18 -61.59
CA TRP A 170 -3.08 3.72 -62.43
C TRP A 170 -4.47 3.62 -61.81
N ASP A 171 -4.78 2.53 -61.11
CA ASP A 171 -6.13 2.23 -60.62
C ASP A 171 -6.31 2.50 -59.12
N LYS A 172 -5.24 2.45 -58.31
CA LYS A 172 -5.30 2.63 -56.83
C LYS A 172 -4.79 3.96 -56.31
N SER A 173 -3.85 4.62 -57.01
CA SER A 173 -3.34 5.94 -56.61
C SER A 173 -4.47 6.95 -56.40
N GLU A 174 -4.43 7.72 -55.31
CA GLU A 174 -5.45 8.72 -55.02
C GLU A 174 -5.19 10.04 -55.77
N LYS A 175 -3.92 10.41 -55.86
CA LYS A 175 -3.45 11.73 -56.28
C LYS A 175 -2.36 11.64 -57.35
N GLN A 176 -2.30 12.67 -58.18
CA GLN A 176 -1.31 12.83 -59.24
C GLN A 176 -0.72 14.24 -59.22
N VAL A 177 0.60 14.34 -59.34
CA VAL A 177 1.34 15.61 -59.46
C VAL A 177 2.05 15.62 -60.81
N ILE A 178 1.75 16.66 -61.61
CA ILE A 178 2.28 16.81 -62.97
C ILE A 178 3.21 18.03 -63.06
N LYS A 179 2.86 19.15 -62.43
CA LYS A 179 3.61 20.41 -62.51
C LYS A 179 4.04 20.90 -61.15
N GLN A 180 5.15 21.62 -61.13
CA GLN A 180 5.71 22.24 -59.94
C GLN A 180 4.81 23.38 -59.45
N GLY A 181 4.45 23.37 -58.17
CA GLY A 181 3.64 24.41 -57.51
C GLY A 181 2.12 24.31 -57.66
N GLU A 182 1.59 23.39 -58.48
CA GLU A 182 0.15 23.08 -58.49
C GLU A 182 -0.21 22.16 -57.30
N GLN A 183 -1.43 22.29 -56.75
CA GLN A 183 -1.94 21.32 -55.77
C GLN A 183 -2.17 19.96 -56.44
N SER A 184 -1.86 18.88 -55.72
CA SER A 184 -2.07 17.50 -56.16
C SER A 184 -3.51 17.27 -56.64
N GLY A 185 -3.69 16.94 -57.93
CA GLY A 185 -4.99 16.62 -58.50
C GLY A 185 -5.43 15.19 -58.18
N LYS A 186 -6.73 14.90 -58.31
CA LYS A 186 -7.21 13.51 -58.26
C LYS A 186 -6.57 12.71 -59.39
N ALA A 187 -6.07 11.51 -59.10
CA ALA A 187 -5.46 10.65 -60.10
C ALA A 187 -6.44 10.28 -61.23
N VAL A 188 -5.93 10.26 -62.47
CA VAL A 188 -6.68 9.83 -63.65
C VAL A 188 -6.60 8.30 -63.76
N ALA A 189 -7.72 7.62 -64.01
CA ALA A 189 -7.74 6.17 -64.24
C ALA A 189 -6.91 5.76 -65.47
N ASN A 190 -6.53 4.47 -65.57
CA ASN A 190 -5.76 3.98 -66.71
C ASN A 190 -6.43 4.31 -68.07
N PRO A 191 -5.77 5.03 -68.99
CA PRO A 191 -6.32 5.29 -70.33
C PRO A 191 -6.56 4.03 -71.17
N ALA A 192 -5.96 2.88 -70.82
CA ALA A 192 -6.17 1.60 -71.49
C ALA A 192 -7.24 0.69 -70.84
N GLY A 193 -7.93 1.14 -69.78
CA GLY A 193 -8.94 0.35 -69.05
C GLY A 193 -8.36 -0.51 -67.92
N THR A 194 -9.18 -1.41 -67.36
CA THR A 194 -8.83 -2.18 -66.14
C THR A 194 -7.56 -3.04 -66.33
N ILE A 195 -6.63 -2.95 -65.38
CA ILE A 195 -5.38 -3.71 -65.42
C ILE A 195 -5.59 -5.08 -64.79
N VAL A 196 -5.27 -6.14 -65.55
CA VAL A 196 -5.31 -7.53 -65.06
C VAL A 196 -3.93 -7.90 -64.49
N VAL A 197 -3.86 -8.03 -63.17
CA VAL A 197 -2.72 -8.63 -62.46
C VAL A 197 -2.80 -10.16 -62.54
N ASN A 198 -1.67 -10.86 -62.75
CA ASN A 198 -1.70 -12.34 -62.76
C ASN A 198 -1.74 -12.87 -61.33
N HIS A 199 -0.91 -12.30 -60.46
CA HIS A 199 -0.90 -12.58 -59.04
C HIS A 199 -1.23 -11.33 -58.23
N GLN A 200 -1.77 -11.52 -57.03
CA GLN A 200 -2.19 -10.44 -56.13
C GLN A 200 -1.26 -10.29 -54.93
N TYR A 201 -0.01 -10.76 -55.04
CA TYR A 201 0.96 -10.82 -53.93
C TYR A 201 1.21 -9.46 -53.27
N HIS A 202 1.24 -8.40 -54.08
CA HIS A 202 1.57 -7.05 -53.63
C HIS A 202 0.39 -6.26 -53.06
N LEU A 203 -0.85 -6.74 -53.23
CA LEU A 203 -2.05 -5.98 -52.88
C LEU A 203 -2.36 -6.06 -51.37
N PRO A 204 -2.97 -4.99 -50.79
CA PRO A 204 -3.49 -5.04 -49.43
C PRO A 204 -4.41 -6.24 -49.18
N GLU A 205 -4.40 -6.73 -47.94
CA GLU A 205 -5.16 -7.88 -47.42
C GLU A 205 -4.76 -9.26 -47.98
N GLN A 206 -3.94 -9.34 -49.03
CA GLN A 206 -3.61 -10.60 -49.69
C GLN A 206 -2.42 -11.37 -49.10
N LEU A 207 -1.45 -10.69 -48.47
CA LEU A 207 -0.21 -11.32 -47.97
C LEU A 207 -0.51 -12.51 -47.05
N THR A 208 -1.33 -12.31 -46.03
CA THR A 208 -1.72 -13.36 -45.07
C THR A 208 -2.47 -14.50 -45.77
N GLY A 209 -3.27 -14.22 -46.80
CA GLY A 209 -3.96 -15.24 -47.60
C GLY A 209 -2.99 -16.10 -48.41
N ASN A 210 -2.06 -15.46 -49.11
CA ASN A 210 -1.04 -16.13 -49.92
C ASN A 210 -0.15 -17.08 -49.10
N LEU A 211 0.24 -16.68 -47.88
CA LEU A 211 0.97 -17.52 -46.95
C LEU A 211 0.11 -18.65 -46.36
N THR A 212 -1.20 -18.42 -46.14
CA THR A 212 -2.10 -19.44 -45.57
C THR A 212 -2.44 -20.55 -46.56
N LEU A 213 -2.49 -20.25 -47.87
CA LEU A 213 -2.66 -21.26 -48.93
C LEU A 213 -1.47 -22.23 -49.04
N ALA A 214 -0.32 -21.86 -48.48
CA ALA A 214 0.87 -22.68 -48.44
C ALA A 214 0.91 -23.52 -47.15
N SER A 215 0.34 -24.73 -47.21
CA SER A 215 0.24 -25.63 -46.06
C SER A 215 1.61 -25.92 -45.41
N SER A 216 1.69 -25.65 -44.10
CA SER A 216 2.89 -25.70 -43.22
C SER A 216 4.11 -24.88 -43.70
N ILE A 217 4.52 -23.94 -42.87
CA ILE A 217 5.83 -23.28 -42.96
C ILE A 217 6.89 -24.26 -42.45
N LYS A 218 7.95 -24.46 -43.22
CA LYS A 218 9.09 -25.31 -42.86
C LYS A 218 10.16 -24.51 -42.13
N PHE A 219 10.48 -23.36 -42.68
CA PHE A 219 11.56 -22.50 -42.25
C PHE A 219 11.10 -21.05 -42.27
N SER A 220 11.45 -20.28 -41.25
CA SER A 220 11.34 -18.82 -41.27
C SER A 220 12.66 -18.20 -40.80
N GLN A 221 13.08 -17.13 -41.47
CA GLN A 221 14.03 -16.19 -40.90
C GLN A 221 13.27 -14.88 -40.63
N LEU A 222 13.50 -14.30 -39.46
CA LEU A 222 12.89 -13.03 -39.01
C LEU A 222 13.99 -12.08 -38.52
N ASN A 223 14.05 -10.86 -39.08
CA ASN A 223 15.04 -9.84 -38.69
C ASN A 223 14.53 -8.91 -37.57
N HIS A 224 15.39 -8.00 -37.10
CA HIS A 224 15.06 -7.04 -36.03
C HIS A 224 13.97 -6.03 -36.40
N HIS A 225 13.65 -5.82 -37.68
CA HIS A 225 12.60 -4.87 -38.06
C HIS A 225 11.21 -5.33 -37.58
N TYR A 226 10.27 -4.39 -37.49
CA TYR A 226 8.91 -4.70 -37.03
C TYR A 226 8.13 -5.47 -38.11
N LEU A 227 7.48 -6.56 -37.72
CA LEU A 227 6.48 -7.25 -38.54
C LEU A 227 5.13 -7.22 -37.81
N ASP A 228 4.04 -7.17 -38.56
CA ASP A 228 2.70 -7.21 -37.98
C ASP A 228 2.50 -8.45 -37.07
N PRO A 229 1.91 -8.33 -35.85
CA PRO A 229 1.79 -9.45 -34.92
C PRO A 229 1.01 -10.66 -35.46
N ILE A 230 0.05 -10.45 -36.37
CA ILE A 230 -0.73 -11.52 -37.00
C ILE A 230 0.13 -12.22 -38.07
N LEU A 231 1.02 -11.49 -38.73
CA LEU A 231 2.02 -12.08 -39.63
C LEU A 231 3.07 -12.85 -38.81
N SER A 232 3.70 -12.21 -37.81
CA SER A 232 4.72 -12.81 -36.94
C SER A 232 4.23 -14.12 -36.30
N SER A 233 3.06 -14.12 -35.65
CA SER A 233 2.47 -15.33 -35.04
C SER A 233 2.15 -16.45 -36.03
N LYS A 234 2.04 -16.16 -37.34
CA LYS A 234 1.99 -17.19 -38.38
C LYS A 234 3.37 -17.68 -38.78
N LEU A 235 4.34 -16.78 -38.95
CA LEU A 235 5.71 -17.15 -39.34
C LEU A 235 6.39 -18.00 -38.26
N LEU A 236 6.12 -17.72 -36.98
CA LEU A 236 6.53 -18.52 -35.82
C LEU A 236 5.96 -19.96 -35.80
N GLN A 237 5.07 -20.34 -36.74
CA GLN A 237 4.63 -21.73 -36.89
C GLN A 237 5.65 -22.63 -37.61
N ALA A 238 6.77 -22.08 -38.09
CA ALA A 238 7.85 -22.82 -38.75
C ALA A 238 8.40 -23.98 -37.90
N THR A 239 9.03 -24.98 -38.52
CA THR A 239 9.75 -26.05 -37.80
C THR A 239 11.13 -25.60 -37.35
N ASN A 240 11.84 -24.88 -38.25
CA ASN A 240 13.13 -24.26 -37.98
C ASN A 240 12.99 -22.74 -38.09
N SER A 241 13.57 -21.99 -37.16
CA SER A 241 13.58 -20.53 -37.17
C SER A 241 14.98 -19.97 -36.95
N ILE A 242 15.43 -19.06 -37.81
CA ILE A 242 16.53 -18.14 -37.49
C ILE A 242 15.91 -16.85 -36.99
N LEU A 243 16.32 -16.41 -35.81
CA LEU A 243 15.96 -15.10 -35.27
C LEU A 243 17.20 -14.22 -35.19
N ASP A 244 17.06 -12.96 -35.58
CA ASP A 244 17.95 -11.89 -35.17
C ASP A 244 17.98 -11.79 -33.63
N LEU A 245 19.14 -11.53 -33.02
CA LEU A 245 19.29 -11.44 -31.57
C LEU A 245 18.37 -10.38 -30.93
N ASN A 246 18.04 -9.31 -31.65
CA ASN A 246 17.08 -8.28 -31.21
C ASN A 246 15.62 -8.79 -31.20
N LYS A 247 15.35 -9.97 -31.76
CA LYS A 247 14.07 -10.71 -31.69
C LYS A 247 14.13 -11.95 -30.80
N ALA A 248 15.21 -12.13 -30.03
CA ALA A 248 15.37 -13.32 -29.20
C ALA A 248 14.28 -13.46 -28.11
N GLU A 249 13.54 -12.40 -27.78
CA GLU A 249 12.31 -12.47 -26.97
C GLU A 249 11.23 -13.41 -27.53
N LEU A 250 11.24 -13.67 -28.85
CA LEU A 250 10.31 -14.60 -29.51
C LEU A 250 10.75 -16.08 -29.38
N ALA A 251 11.99 -16.34 -28.95
CA ALA A 251 12.55 -17.68 -28.86
C ALA A 251 11.80 -18.56 -27.86
N GLU A 252 11.41 -18.03 -26.70
CA GLU A 252 10.74 -18.81 -25.65
C GLU A 252 9.45 -19.47 -26.15
N SER A 253 8.61 -18.73 -26.86
CA SER A 253 7.36 -19.25 -27.44
C SER A 253 7.61 -20.34 -28.49
N LEU A 254 8.70 -20.24 -29.26
CA LEU A 254 9.07 -21.23 -30.28
C LEU A 254 9.61 -22.52 -29.65
N VAL A 255 10.49 -22.40 -28.66
CA VAL A 255 11.10 -23.55 -27.97
C VAL A 255 10.03 -24.35 -27.22
N ASN A 256 9.09 -23.67 -26.56
CA ASN A 256 7.95 -24.30 -25.90
C ASN A 256 7.04 -25.08 -26.88
N ASP A 257 6.93 -24.63 -28.13
CA ASP A 257 6.23 -25.34 -29.22
C ASP A 257 7.07 -26.46 -29.89
N ASN A 258 8.20 -26.85 -29.27
CA ASN A 258 9.17 -27.85 -29.75
C ASN A 258 9.74 -27.51 -31.14
N LYS A 259 10.02 -26.23 -31.40
CA LYS A 259 10.66 -25.78 -32.65
C LYS A 259 12.17 -25.68 -32.49
N ASN A 260 12.89 -25.88 -33.60
CA ASN A 260 14.32 -25.63 -33.65
C ASN A 260 14.53 -24.12 -33.87
N VAL A 261 15.33 -23.49 -33.01
CA VAL A 261 15.63 -22.06 -33.08
C VAL A 261 17.14 -21.90 -33.08
N ALA A 262 17.64 -20.97 -33.89
CA ALA A 262 18.99 -20.45 -33.78
C ALA A 262 18.93 -18.92 -33.72
N LEU A 263 19.83 -18.30 -32.96
CA LEU A 263 19.97 -16.84 -32.91
C LEU A 263 21.25 -16.43 -33.64
N THR A 264 21.18 -15.33 -34.38
CA THR A 264 22.29 -14.76 -35.14
C THR A 264 22.32 -13.24 -34.97
N ASP A 265 23.53 -12.66 -35.01
CA ASP A 265 23.73 -11.22 -35.17
C ASP A 265 23.86 -10.82 -36.65
N LEU A 266 23.81 -11.78 -37.59
CA LEU A 266 23.78 -11.49 -39.02
C LEU A 266 22.41 -10.93 -39.43
N ASN A 267 22.43 -9.76 -40.06
CA ASN A 267 21.27 -9.28 -40.78
C ASN A 267 21.01 -10.17 -42.01
N ILE A 268 19.87 -10.86 -41.98
CA ILE A 268 19.33 -11.66 -43.07
C ILE A 268 17.93 -11.10 -43.35
N PRO A 269 17.50 -10.91 -44.62
CA PRO A 269 16.20 -10.33 -44.90
C PRO A 269 15.08 -11.35 -44.70
N ASN A 270 13.91 -10.90 -44.24
CA ASN A 270 12.77 -11.75 -43.89
C ASN A 270 12.38 -12.75 -45.00
N ILE A 271 12.67 -14.03 -44.79
CA ILE A 271 12.41 -15.11 -45.75
C ILE A 271 11.59 -16.24 -45.11
N VAL A 272 10.61 -16.76 -45.86
CA VAL A 272 9.69 -17.82 -45.41
C VAL A 272 9.64 -18.96 -46.41
N VAL A 273 10.08 -20.15 -46.00
CA VAL A 273 10.03 -21.37 -46.81
C VAL A 273 8.78 -22.17 -46.48
N THR A 274 7.92 -22.34 -47.47
CA THR A 274 6.67 -23.11 -47.37
C THR A 274 6.72 -24.34 -48.28
N ASN A 275 5.78 -25.28 -48.12
CA ASN A 275 5.65 -26.39 -49.07
C ASN A 275 5.33 -25.95 -50.52
N SER A 276 4.82 -24.74 -50.72
CA SER A 276 4.43 -24.24 -52.05
C SER A 276 5.48 -23.35 -52.74
N GLY A 277 6.60 -23.07 -52.06
CA GLY A 277 7.68 -22.19 -52.51
C GLY A 277 8.26 -21.33 -51.38
N CYS A 278 9.34 -20.63 -51.70
CA CYS A 278 9.97 -19.66 -50.81
C CYS A 278 9.45 -18.24 -51.10
N TRP A 279 9.33 -17.43 -50.04
CA TRP A 279 8.83 -16.06 -50.10
C TRP A 279 9.84 -15.10 -49.47
N PHE A 280 10.15 -14.02 -50.17
CA PHE A 280 10.82 -12.85 -49.62
C PHE A 280 9.75 -11.85 -49.16
N ILE A 281 9.88 -11.37 -47.94
CA ILE A 281 8.94 -10.47 -47.27
C ILE A 281 9.68 -9.17 -46.95
N PRO A 282 9.06 -8.00 -47.18
CA PRO A 282 9.68 -6.74 -46.82
C PRO A 282 9.62 -6.50 -45.31
N ASP A 283 10.51 -5.64 -44.85
CA ASP A 283 10.52 -5.12 -43.50
C ASP A 283 9.30 -4.22 -43.28
N GLY A 284 8.77 -4.18 -42.06
CA GLY A 284 7.53 -3.47 -41.79
C GLY A 284 6.27 -4.15 -42.32
N ALA A 285 6.36 -5.35 -42.93
CA ALA A 285 5.23 -5.96 -43.62
C ALA A 285 3.96 -6.07 -42.76
N THR A 286 2.85 -5.53 -43.28
CA THR A 286 1.53 -5.57 -42.64
C THR A 286 0.46 -6.00 -43.63
N ASN A 287 -0.54 -6.75 -43.18
CA ASN A 287 -1.61 -7.20 -44.08
C ASN A 287 -2.56 -6.06 -44.52
N GLN A 288 -2.42 -4.83 -44.01
CA GLN A 288 -3.29 -3.69 -44.35
C GLN A 288 -2.72 -2.79 -45.46
N GLN A 289 -1.48 -3.01 -45.88
CA GLN A 289 -0.74 -2.14 -46.79
C GLN A 289 -0.30 -2.87 -48.06
N VAL A 290 0.24 -2.13 -49.03
CA VAL A 290 0.96 -2.71 -50.17
C VAL A 290 2.27 -3.29 -49.63
N ASN A 291 2.59 -4.54 -49.96
CA ASN A 291 3.85 -5.16 -49.57
C ASN A 291 4.59 -5.61 -50.82
N TRP A 292 5.80 -5.12 -51.06
CA TRP A 292 6.65 -5.58 -52.16
C TRP A 292 7.28 -6.95 -51.84
N THR A 293 6.41 -7.96 -51.69
CA THR A 293 6.75 -9.36 -51.43
C THR A 293 7.02 -10.09 -52.73
N LEU A 294 7.91 -11.08 -52.70
CA LEU A 294 8.25 -11.88 -53.88
C LEU A 294 8.12 -13.37 -53.59
N LYS A 295 7.29 -14.06 -54.38
CA LYS A 295 7.39 -15.52 -54.48
C LYS A 295 8.61 -15.86 -55.35
N LEU A 296 9.59 -16.52 -54.75
CA LEU A 296 10.77 -16.99 -55.45
C LEU A 296 10.40 -18.09 -56.44
N ASN A 297 11.07 -18.12 -57.59
CA ASN A 297 10.92 -19.22 -58.54
C ASN A 297 11.56 -20.52 -57.96
N HIS A 298 11.45 -21.64 -58.67
CA HIS A 298 11.95 -22.92 -58.16
C HIS A 298 13.47 -22.92 -57.91
N GLN A 299 14.26 -22.38 -58.84
CA GLN A 299 15.72 -22.31 -58.70
C GLN A 299 16.12 -21.38 -57.53
N GLN A 300 15.58 -20.16 -57.52
CA GLN A 300 15.79 -19.20 -56.43
C GLN A 300 15.40 -19.78 -55.06
N SER A 301 14.29 -20.52 -54.99
CA SER A 301 13.84 -21.17 -53.76
C SER A 301 14.84 -22.23 -53.27
N VAL A 302 15.43 -23.03 -54.17
CA VAL A 302 16.42 -24.06 -53.81
C VAL A 302 17.72 -23.41 -53.32
N GLU A 303 18.23 -22.42 -54.05
CA GLU A 303 19.47 -21.72 -53.69
C GLU A 303 19.34 -21.01 -52.34
N ILE A 304 18.26 -20.27 -52.10
CA ILE A 304 18.00 -19.62 -50.81
C ILE A 304 17.74 -20.62 -49.68
N THR A 305 17.01 -21.71 -49.91
CA THR A 305 16.78 -22.72 -48.86
C THR A 305 18.10 -23.37 -48.44
N ASN A 306 19.04 -23.59 -49.37
CA ASN A 306 20.37 -24.09 -49.04
C ASN A 306 21.18 -23.07 -48.22
N SER A 307 21.19 -21.79 -48.63
CA SER A 307 21.86 -20.72 -47.87
C SER A 307 21.27 -20.54 -46.47
N LEU A 308 19.95 -20.65 -46.30
CA LEU A 308 19.29 -20.56 -45.00
C LEU A 308 19.56 -21.78 -44.10
N ASN A 309 19.66 -22.99 -44.66
CA ASN A 309 20.07 -24.16 -43.86
C ASN A 309 21.53 -24.03 -43.41
N GLN A 310 22.42 -23.54 -44.29
CA GLN A 310 23.81 -23.23 -43.92
C GLN A 310 23.87 -22.15 -42.85
N ALA A 311 23.08 -21.08 -42.98
CA ALA A 311 22.98 -20.05 -41.95
C ALA A 311 22.43 -20.61 -40.62
N PHE A 312 21.46 -21.54 -40.67
CA PHE A 312 20.93 -22.18 -39.47
C PHE A 312 22.00 -23.02 -38.75
N GLU A 313 22.76 -23.82 -39.49
CA GLU A 313 23.82 -24.67 -38.94
C GLU A 313 25.05 -23.86 -38.47
N ALA A 314 25.33 -22.72 -39.12
CA ALA A 314 26.43 -21.83 -38.80
C ALA A 314 26.13 -20.79 -37.72
N ALA A 315 24.85 -20.53 -37.43
CA ALA A 315 24.44 -19.44 -36.53
C ALA A 315 25.09 -19.55 -35.15
N GLN A 316 25.54 -18.40 -34.62
CA GLN A 316 26.36 -18.33 -33.41
C GLN A 316 25.70 -19.06 -32.22
N TRP A 317 24.39 -18.91 -32.05
CA TRP A 317 23.67 -19.36 -30.87
C TRP A 317 22.74 -20.53 -31.22
N GLN A 318 23.21 -21.76 -30.96
CA GLN A 318 22.45 -22.99 -31.23
C GLN A 318 21.66 -23.44 -30.01
N LEU A 319 20.38 -23.78 -30.20
CA LEU A 319 19.52 -24.32 -29.13
C LEU A 319 19.96 -25.72 -28.71
N ASP A 320 20.25 -25.90 -27.42
CA ASP A 320 20.35 -27.18 -26.74
C ASP A 320 19.21 -27.29 -25.71
N GLN A 321 18.37 -28.32 -25.87
CA GLN A 321 17.19 -28.53 -25.03
C GLN A 321 17.48 -29.34 -23.75
N SER A 322 18.65 -29.98 -23.65
CA SER A 322 18.94 -30.92 -22.57
C SER A 322 20.44 -31.01 -22.28
N ARG A 323 21.03 -29.89 -21.85
CA ARG A 323 22.42 -29.85 -21.38
C ARG A 323 22.51 -30.12 -19.88
N THR A 324 23.52 -30.89 -19.46
CA THR A 324 23.96 -30.90 -18.06
C THR A 324 25.03 -29.83 -17.82
N VAL A 325 25.14 -29.34 -16.60
CA VAL A 325 26.13 -28.33 -16.19
C VAL A 325 27.57 -28.73 -16.55
N ASP A 326 27.93 -30.01 -16.39
CA ASP A 326 29.30 -30.48 -16.67
C ASP A 326 29.71 -30.34 -18.14
N ASN A 327 28.76 -30.47 -19.06
CA ASN A 327 29.00 -30.46 -20.50
C ASN A 327 28.95 -29.06 -21.11
N LEU A 328 28.95 -27.98 -20.31
CA LEU A 328 28.80 -26.60 -20.78
C LEU A 328 30.02 -25.74 -20.40
N ASP A 329 31.00 -25.70 -21.32
CA ASP A 329 32.23 -24.89 -21.20
C ASP A 329 32.17 -23.58 -22.02
N SER A 330 31.31 -23.51 -23.04
CA SER A 330 31.07 -22.30 -23.85
C SER A 330 30.17 -21.29 -23.13
N PRO A 331 30.24 -19.99 -23.50
CA PRO A 331 29.19 -19.03 -23.18
C PRO A 331 27.81 -19.50 -23.66
N PHE A 332 26.76 -19.12 -22.95
CA PHE A 332 25.40 -19.53 -23.25
C PHE A 332 24.37 -18.45 -22.90
N ARG A 333 23.15 -18.59 -23.40
CA ARG A 333 22.01 -17.70 -23.11
C ARG A 333 20.82 -18.57 -22.68
N PHE A 334 20.10 -18.20 -21.63
CA PHE A 334 18.83 -18.87 -21.31
C PHE A 334 17.76 -18.47 -22.32
N VAL A 335 16.88 -19.39 -22.70
CA VAL A 335 15.85 -19.14 -23.74
C VAL A 335 14.87 -18.03 -23.36
N ASP A 336 14.54 -17.87 -22.08
CA ASP A 336 13.66 -16.82 -21.53
C ASP A 336 14.40 -15.52 -21.19
N GLU A 337 15.73 -15.53 -21.18
CA GLU A 337 16.59 -14.35 -20.97
C GLU A 337 17.63 -14.23 -22.10
N ALA A 338 17.20 -14.45 -23.34
CA ALA A 338 18.13 -14.66 -24.46
C ALA A 338 19.05 -13.46 -24.76
N SER A 339 18.73 -12.25 -24.28
CA SER A 339 19.62 -11.08 -24.36
C SER A 339 20.87 -11.18 -23.46
N ASN A 340 20.82 -11.98 -22.38
CA ASN A 340 21.89 -12.10 -21.38
C ASN A 340 22.83 -13.27 -21.69
N VAL A 341 24.14 -13.01 -21.71
CA VAL A 341 25.18 -14.05 -21.83
C VAL A 341 25.64 -14.49 -20.44
N TYR A 342 25.66 -15.80 -20.23
CA TYR A 342 26.08 -16.48 -19.02
C TYR A 342 27.28 -17.39 -19.28
N GLN A 343 28.02 -17.70 -18.21
CA GLN A 343 29.11 -18.66 -18.21
C GLN A 343 29.18 -19.33 -16.84
N PHE A 344 29.46 -20.63 -16.80
CA PHE A 344 29.69 -21.34 -15.54
C PHE A 344 31.11 -21.09 -15.02
N ASN A 345 31.20 -20.84 -13.71
CA ASN A 345 32.48 -20.90 -13.01
C ASN A 345 32.80 -22.35 -12.62
N GLU A 346 34.07 -22.73 -12.59
CA GLU A 346 34.50 -24.04 -12.09
C GLU A 346 34.15 -24.23 -10.60
N SER A 347 34.39 -23.19 -9.79
CA SER A 347 33.96 -23.16 -8.40
C SER A 347 33.58 -21.76 -7.91
N LEU A 348 32.66 -21.70 -6.96
CA LEU A 348 32.31 -20.49 -6.19
C LEU A 348 32.29 -20.80 -4.70
N GLU A 349 32.48 -19.76 -3.88
CA GLU A 349 32.28 -19.80 -2.43
C GLU A 349 31.08 -18.91 -2.07
N ARG A 350 30.11 -19.45 -1.34
CA ARG A 350 28.89 -18.74 -0.93
C ARG A 350 28.66 -18.89 0.57
N ARG A 351 28.43 -17.76 1.26
CA ARG A 351 27.93 -17.77 2.63
C ARG A 351 26.41 -17.84 2.58
N LEU A 352 25.83 -18.82 3.27
CA LEU A 352 24.38 -18.96 3.44
C LEU A 352 23.91 -18.15 4.67
N GLU A 353 22.61 -17.89 4.72
CA GLU A 353 21.96 -17.35 5.89
C GLU A 353 22.08 -18.32 7.10
N PRO A 354 22.13 -17.81 8.34
CA PRO A 354 22.26 -18.68 9.51
C PRO A 354 21.05 -19.59 9.72
N VAL A 355 21.30 -20.89 9.94
CA VAL A 355 20.29 -21.91 10.20
C VAL A 355 20.00 -21.97 11.70
N TYR A 356 18.75 -21.76 12.10
CA TYR A 356 18.29 -21.86 13.47
C TYR A 356 17.51 -23.16 13.66
N THR A 357 18.06 -24.12 14.41
CA THR A 357 17.41 -25.42 14.61
C THR A 357 16.31 -25.37 15.67
N ASP A 358 15.19 -26.07 15.45
CA ASP A 358 14.03 -26.09 16.35
C ASP A 358 14.27 -26.81 17.70
N ASN A 359 15.24 -27.72 17.75
CA ASN A 359 15.52 -28.57 18.90
C ASN A 359 17.00 -28.99 18.95
N MET A 360 17.43 -29.48 20.11
CA MET A 360 18.83 -29.83 20.38
C MET A 360 19.33 -31.04 19.58
N ASP A 361 18.46 -31.99 19.25
CA ASP A 361 18.87 -33.17 18.47
C ASP A 361 19.15 -32.77 17.02
N SER A 362 18.34 -31.87 16.45
CA SER A 362 18.56 -31.25 15.14
C SER A 362 19.87 -30.44 15.07
N PHE A 363 20.22 -29.73 16.15
CA PHE A 363 21.51 -29.03 16.27
C PHE A 363 22.71 -29.98 16.28
N LEU A 364 22.59 -31.15 16.91
CA LEU A 364 23.71 -32.06 17.15
C LEU A 364 23.89 -33.14 16.07
N TYR A 365 22.83 -33.52 15.35
CA TYR A 365 22.81 -34.74 14.53
C TYR A 365 22.27 -34.60 13.10
N ASP A 366 21.53 -33.55 12.74
CA ASP A 366 21.04 -33.40 11.37
C ASP A 366 22.21 -33.10 10.40
N ASN A 367 22.06 -33.44 9.12
CA ASN A 367 23.00 -32.98 8.09
C ASN A 367 22.67 -31.53 7.71
N ILE A 368 23.65 -30.63 7.82
CA ILE A 368 23.51 -29.22 7.50
C ILE A 368 23.10 -28.99 6.03
N GLU A 369 23.60 -29.80 5.09
CA GLU A 369 23.26 -29.73 3.67
C GLU A 369 21.75 -29.93 3.45
N VAL A 370 21.13 -30.84 4.22
CA VAL A 370 19.70 -31.11 4.17
C VAL A 370 18.90 -29.95 4.76
N LEU A 371 19.38 -29.34 5.85
CA LEU A 371 18.74 -28.16 6.45
C LEU A 371 18.78 -26.94 5.52
N THR A 372 19.80 -26.82 4.69
CA THR A 372 19.98 -25.73 3.70
C THR A 372 19.55 -26.12 2.27
N SER A 373 18.79 -27.21 2.12
CA SER A 373 18.49 -27.77 0.79
C SER A 373 17.76 -26.78 -0.14
N SER A 374 16.86 -25.95 0.39
CA SER A 374 16.15 -24.88 -0.36
C SER A 374 17.06 -23.78 -0.88
N ASP A 375 18.14 -23.47 -0.16
CA ASP A 375 18.99 -22.30 -0.43
C ASP A 375 20.20 -22.67 -1.29
N THR A 376 20.36 -23.97 -1.56
CA THR A 376 21.44 -24.60 -2.34
C THR A 376 20.94 -25.27 -3.62
N GLU A 377 19.74 -24.96 -4.08
CA GLU A 377 19.34 -25.24 -5.47
C GLU A 377 20.17 -24.38 -6.44
N LEU A 378 20.45 -24.90 -7.65
CA LEU A 378 21.17 -24.14 -8.66
C LEU A 378 20.30 -22.98 -9.16
N THR A 379 20.87 -21.79 -9.17
CA THR A 379 20.17 -20.54 -9.48
C THR A 379 21.01 -19.68 -10.41
N ARG A 380 20.36 -18.84 -11.23
CA ARG A 380 21.01 -17.99 -12.24
C ARG A 380 22.01 -16.99 -11.65
N GLU A 381 21.86 -16.64 -10.38
CA GLU A 381 22.80 -15.78 -9.64
C GLU A 381 24.15 -16.47 -9.32
N TYR A 382 24.16 -17.80 -9.19
CA TYR A 382 25.32 -18.56 -8.69
C TYR A 382 25.63 -19.74 -9.62
N LEU A 383 25.92 -19.46 -10.89
CA LEU A 383 26.26 -20.47 -11.90
C LEU A 383 27.69 -20.98 -11.70
N ALA A 384 27.85 -22.12 -11.04
CA ALA A 384 29.11 -22.85 -10.95
C ALA A 384 28.93 -24.37 -10.95
N LYS A 385 29.92 -25.09 -11.49
CA LYS A 385 29.94 -26.57 -11.50
C LYS A 385 29.99 -27.14 -10.07
N SER A 386 30.67 -26.44 -9.16
CA SER A 386 30.73 -26.74 -7.72
C SER A 386 30.58 -25.46 -6.88
N ILE A 387 29.82 -25.51 -5.78
CA ILE A 387 29.73 -24.39 -4.83
C ILE A 387 30.12 -24.86 -3.44
N HIS A 388 31.09 -24.17 -2.85
CA HIS A 388 31.48 -24.33 -1.45
C HIS A 388 30.62 -23.42 -0.58
N TYR A 389 29.78 -24.02 0.25
CA TYR A 389 28.85 -23.34 1.14
C TYR A 389 29.44 -23.22 2.53
N ASN A 390 29.44 -22.00 3.08
CA ASN A 390 29.72 -21.73 4.50
C ASN A 390 28.42 -21.31 5.18
N VAL A 391 28.09 -21.93 6.31
CA VAL A 391 26.84 -21.66 7.02
C VAL A 391 27.06 -21.68 8.53
N GLN A 392 26.28 -20.85 9.22
CA GLN A 392 26.28 -20.77 10.68
C GLN A 392 25.09 -21.55 11.21
N ARG A 393 25.34 -22.69 11.86
CA ARG A 393 24.30 -23.43 12.57
C ARG A 393 24.19 -22.90 14.00
N HIS A 394 23.00 -22.42 14.34
CA HIS A 394 22.64 -21.94 15.67
C HIS A 394 21.81 -22.99 16.42
N PRO A 395 22.08 -23.23 17.72
CA PRO A 395 21.23 -24.07 18.56
C PRO A 395 19.85 -23.40 18.78
N PRO A 396 18.84 -24.17 19.25
CA PRO A 396 17.56 -23.58 19.68
C PRO A 396 17.81 -22.61 20.85
N TYR A 397 17.64 -21.31 20.64
CA TYR A 397 17.77 -20.32 21.71
C TYR A 397 16.50 -20.20 22.56
N CYS A 398 16.67 -19.88 23.85
CA CYS A 398 15.55 -19.45 24.69
C CYS A 398 14.86 -18.19 24.10
N PRO A 399 13.53 -18.18 23.91
CA PRO A 399 12.84 -17.05 23.27
C PRO A 399 13.10 -15.70 23.98
N LYS A 400 13.29 -14.62 23.21
CA LYS A 400 13.55 -13.27 23.76
C LYS A 400 12.46 -12.76 24.72
N ASN A 401 11.22 -13.25 24.59
CA ASN A 401 10.08 -12.93 25.45
C ASN A 401 9.83 -13.94 26.58
N ALA A 402 10.67 -14.96 26.73
CA ALA A 402 10.58 -15.91 27.84
C ALA A 402 11.13 -15.27 29.12
N SER A 403 10.28 -15.13 30.13
CA SER A 403 10.70 -14.73 31.48
C SER A 403 11.15 -15.95 32.26
N LYS A 404 11.95 -15.76 33.33
CA LYS A 404 12.21 -16.82 34.31
C LYS A 404 10.88 -17.41 34.78
N SER A 405 10.79 -18.74 34.82
CA SER A 405 9.52 -19.44 35.03
C SER A 405 8.83 -18.98 36.31
N GLN A 406 7.50 -18.97 36.28
CA GLN A 406 6.67 -18.66 37.43
C GLN A 406 7.02 -19.55 38.64
N LEU A 407 7.61 -20.72 38.42
CA LEU A 407 8.16 -21.59 39.47
C LEU A 407 9.16 -20.87 40.39
N TYR A 408 10.10 -20.06 39.87
CA TYR A 408 11.04 -19.28 40.71
C TYR A 408 10.29 -18.29 41.58
N SER A 409 9.43 -17.46 40.99
CA SER A 409 8.65 -16.48 41.75
C SER A 409 7.66 -17.11 42.73
N ASN A 410 7.20 -18.35 42.50
CA ASN A 410 6.40 -19.12 43.44
C ASN A 410 7.25 -19.61 44.63
N TRP A 411 8.47 -20.06 44.39
CA TRP A 411 9.43 -20.44 45.43
C TRP A 411 9.90 -19.23 46.25
N ASP A 412 10.25 -18.12 45.58
CA ASP A 412 10.55 -16.84 46.23
C ASP A 412 9.36 -16.34 47.03
N SER A 413 8.13 -16.44 46.51
CA SER A 413 6.91 -16.08 47.23
C SER A 413 6.69 -16.98 48.44
N ALA A 414 6.92 -18.30 48.34
CA ALA A 414 6.79 -19.21 49.47
C ALA A 414 7.84 -18.93 50.55
N ASN A 415 9.09 -18.70 50.16
CA ASN A 415 10.19 -18.37 51.08
C ASN A 415 10.00 -16.97 51.72
N ASN A 416 9.63 -15.95 50.94
CA ASN A 416 9.28 -14.64 51.47
C ASN A 416 8.05 -14.69 52.38
N ASN A 417 7.04 -15.52 52.07
CA ASN A 417 5.91 -15.74 52.97
C ASN A 417 6.33 -16.43 54.28
N TRP A 418 7.29 -17.35 54.24
CA TRP A 418 7.90 -17.96 55.43
C TRP A 418 8.68 -16.94 56.26
N LEU A 419 9.62 -16.21 55.67
CA LEU A 419 10.38 -15.16 56.35
C LEU A 419 9.46 -14.06 56.90
N THR A 420 8.44 -13.63 56.14
CA THR A 420 7.45 -12.66 56.62
C THR A 420 6.56 -13.26 57.72
N ALA A 421 6.26 -14.55 57.70
CA ALA A 421 5.51 -15.20 58.78
C ALA A 421 6.32 -15.29 60.08
N LEU A 422 7.64 -15.50 60.00
CA LEU A 422 8.54 -15.45 61.15
C LEU A 422 8.72 -14.01 61.66
N ALA A 423 8.94 -13.05 60.77
CA ALA A 423 8.98 -11.63 61.11
C ALA A 423 7.64 -11.15 61.72
N ASP A 424 6.49 -11.64 61.26
CA ASP A 424 5.19 -11.37 61.87
C ASP A 424 5.08 -11.97 63.29
N LEU A 425 5.72 -13.10 63.59
CA LEU A 425 5.79 -13.63 64.97
C LEU A 425 6.65 -12.73 65.85
N GLU A 426 7.81 -12.29 65.35
CA GLU A 426 8.67 -11.34 66.07
C GLU A 426 7.96 -10.01 66.30
N VAL A 427 7.35 -9.42 65.26
CA VAL A 427 6.56 -8.18 65.36
C VAL A 427 5.36 -8.35 66.27
N LYS A 428 4.68 -9.51 66.30
CA LYS A 428 3.61 -9.79 67.28
C LYS A 428 4.14 -9.86 68.71
N LEU A 429 5.27 -10.53 68.93
CA LEU A 429 5.93 -10.62 70.23
C LEU A 429 6.35 -9.22 70.73
N ASP A 430 7.01 -8.45 69.87
CA ASP A 430 7.42 -7.06 70.14
C ASP A 430 6.22 -6.13 70.34
N ARG A 431 5.12 -6.33 69.59
CA ARG A 431 3.87 -5.60 69.74
C ARG A 431 3.18 -5.94 71.05
N LEU A 432 3.27 -7.17 71.55
CA LEU A 432 2.75 -7.55 72.87
C LEU A 432 3.51 -6.83 73.99
N ASP A 433 4.84 -6.82 73.93
CA ASP A 433 5.65 -6.13 74.92
C ASP A 433 5.48 -4.60 74.83
N LYS A 434 5.38 -4.03 73.62
CA LYS A 434 4.98 -2.63 73.41
C LYS A 434 3.56 -2.34 73.91
N LYS A 435 2.55 -3.20 73.67
CA LYS A 435 1.18 -3.07 74.23
C LYS A 435 1.21 -3.02 75.76
N ARG A 436 2.02 -3.87 76.41
CA ARG A 436 2.15 -3.96 77.87
C ARG A 436 2.87 -2.75 78.48
N THR A 437 3.89 -2.21 77.80
CA THR A 437 4.65 -1.04 78.28
C THR A 437 4.02 0.31 77.92
N SER A 438 3.20 0.37 76.87
CA SER A 438 2.54 1.61 76.41
C SER A 438 1.17 1.88 77.05
N VAL A 439 0.73 1.06 78.02
CA VAL A 439 -0.48 1.35 78.80
C VAL A 439 -0.30 2.71 79.49
N SER A 440 -1.14 3.68 79.13
CA SER A 440 -0.98 5.07 79.59
C SER A 440 -0.98 5.16 81.12
N GLN A 441 -0.19 6.07 81.69
CA GLN A 441 -0.17 6.34 83.15
C GLN A 441 -1.58 6.50 83.75
N SER A 442 -2.52 7.10 83.01
CA SER A 442 -3.93 7.28 83.45
C SER A 442 -4.74 5.99 83.63
N ILE A 443 -4.25 4.85 83.16
CA ILE A 443 -4.88 3.52 83.25
C ILE A 443 -3.93 2.49 83.91
N LEU A 444 -2.64 2.83 84.04
CA LEU A 444 -1.55 1.96 84.49
C LEU A 444 -1.78 1.41 85.92
N SER A 445 -2.36 2.22 86.80
CA SER A 445 -2.79 1.82 88.15
C SER A 445 -3.80 0.66 88.16
N PHE A 446 -4.65 0.56 87.13
CA PHE A 446 -5.66 -0.49 86.97
C PHE A 446 -5.11 -1.77 86.31
N PHE A 447 -3.87 -1.74 85.79
CA PHE A 447 -3.29 -2.81 84.95
C PHE A 447 -2.09 -3.55 85.56
N ASN A 448 -1.37 -2.94 86.52
CA ASN A 448 -0.05 -3.40 86.99
C ASN A 448 0.03 -4.88 87.45
N SER A 449 -1.01 -5.41 88.09
CA SER A 449 -1.00 -6.79 88.63
C SER A 449 -0.95 -7.88 87.55
N PHE A 450 -1.40 -7.60 86.33
CA PHE A 450 -1.38 -8.56 85.21
C PHE A 450 0.00 -8.66 84.53
N SER A 451 0.79 -7.57 84.55
CA SER A 451 2.01 -7.45 83.75
C SER A 451 3.16 -8.37 84.20
N LEU A 452 3.35 -8.52 85.52
CA LEU A 452 4.48 -9.27 86.10
C LEU A 452 4.51 -10.76 85.70
N GLY A 453 3.36 -11.43 85.64
CA GLY A 453 3.29 -12.87 85.33
C GLY A 453 3.68 -13.25 83.90
N GLN A 454 3.67 -12.30 82.96
CA GLN A 454 3.85 -12.57 81.53
C GLN A 454 5.33 -12.49 81.04
N GLN A 455 6.23 -11.90 81.84
CA GLN A 455 7.63 -11.70 81.46
C GLN A 455 8.43 -13.02 81.30
N HIS A 456 8.09 -14.06 82.07
CA HIS A 456 8.76 -15.36 81.95
C HIS A 456 8.37 -16.12 80.68
N LYS A 457 7.10 -16.05 80.25
CA LYS A 457 6.63 -16.69 79.00
C LYS A 457 7.28 -16.05 77.77
N HIS A 458 7.42 -14.72 77.78
CA HIS A 458 8.03 -13.95 76.71
C HIS A 458 9.44 -14.46 76.34
N LYS A 459 10.30 -14.69 77.34
CA LYS A 459 11.67 -15.22 77.13
C LYS A 459 11.68 -16.61 76.47
N LYS A 460 10.71 -17.48 76.78
CA LYS A 460 10.61 -18.82 76.17
C LYS A 460 10.20 -18.73 74.70
N LEU A 461 9.18 -17.92 74.39
CA LEU A 461 8.72 -17.70 73.01
C LEU A 461 9.81 -17.12 72.10
N LYS A 462 10.59 -16.15 72.61
CA LYS A 462 11.70 -15.56 71.84
C LYS A 462 12.76 -16.60 71.41
N LYS A 463 13.03 -17.61 72.25
CA LYS A 463 13.99 -18.68 71.90
C LYS A 463 13.45 -19.56 70.76
N SER A 464 12.20 -19.99 70.84
CA SER A 464 11.61 -20.87 69.82
C SER A 464 11.42 -20.19 68.45
N ILE A 465 11.21 -18.88 68.40
CA ILE A 465 11.17 -18.14 67.12
C ILE A 465 12.56 -18.11 66.45
N PHE A 466 13.64 -17.93 67.23
CA PHE A 466 15.01 -17.97 66.71
C PHE A 466 15.46 -19.37 66.21
N GLU A 467 14.88 -20.44 66.75
CA GLU A 467 15.13 -21.81 66.28
C GLU A 467 14.47 -22.08 64.91
N LEU A 468 13.37 -21.39 64.58
CA LEU A 468 12.66 -21.50 63.29
C LEU A 468 13.37 -20.77 62.13
N THR A 469 14.33 -19.87 62.40
CA THR A 469 15.03 -19.08 61.37
C THR A 469 16.32 -19.73 60.85
N GLN A 470 16.72 -20.90 61.37
CA GLN A 470 18.00 -21.53 61.04
C GLN A 470 18.02 -22.38 59.74
N PRO A 471 16.97 -23.15 59.38
CA PRO A 471 17.00 -24.01 58.18
C PRO A 471 16.77 -23.23 56.88
N ASP A 472 17.50 -23.57 55.81
CA ASP A 472 17.17 -23.11 54.45
C ASP A 472 16.02 -23.97 53.86
N MET A 473 14.86 -23.34 53.72
CA MET A 473 13.63 -23.96 53.25
C MET A 473 13.61 -24.23 51.74
N ILE A 474 14.55 -23.67 50.97
CA ILE A 474 14.71 -23.94 49.52
C ILE A 474 15.36 -25.31 49.33
N THR A 475 16.40 -25.62 50.10
CA THR A 475 17.10 -26.92 50.06
C THR A 475 16.42 -28.01 50.90
N ALA A 476 15.59 -27.64 51.87
CA ALA A 476 14.94 -28.59 52.78
C ALA A 476 14.00 -29.58 52.06
N THR A 477 13.99 -30.82 52.52
CA THR A 477 13.06 -31.85 52.04
C THR A 477 11.61 -31.51 52.38
N PRO A 478 10.61 -32.09 51.67
CA PRO A 478 9.20 -31.89 52.00
C PRO A 478 8.84 -32.30 53.44
N ALA A 479 9.54 -33.27 54.02
CA ALA A 479 9.33 -33.72 55.40
C ALA A 479 9.80 -32.68 56.43
N GLU A 480 11.00 -32.15 56.27
CA GLU A 480 11.55 -31.11 57.15
C GLU A 480 10.71 -29.83 57.10
N ARG A 481 10.25 -29.44 55.90
CA ARG A 481 9.34 -28.28 55.73
C ARG A 481 8.02 -28.44 56.49
N ALA A 482 7.44 -29.65 56.51
CA ALA A 482 6.22 -29.92 57.25
C ALA A 482 6.43 -29.86 58.78
N GLU A 483 7.59 -30.30 59.28
CA GLU A 483 7.94 -30.18 60.71
C GLU A 483 8.11 -28.72 61.14
N GLN A 484 8.83 -27.91 60.36
CA GLN A 484 8.99 -26.48 60.66
C GLN A 484 7.66 -25.73 60.64
N GLN A 485 6.78 -26.04 59.67
CA GLN A 485 5.43 -25.46 59.60
C GLN A 485 4.59 -25.80 60.85
N LYS A 486 4.72 -27.01 61.41
CA LYS A 486 4.06 -27.41 62.67
C LYS A 486 4.59 -26.60 63.86
N ASN A 487 5.91 -26.44 63.98
CA ASN A 487 6.52 -25.70 65.08
C ASN A 487 6.15 -24.19 65.04
N TYR A 488 6.06 -23.62 63.84
CA TYR A 488 5.50 -22.27 63.60
C TYR A 488 4.05 -22.14 64.09
N LEU A 489 3.18 -23.11 63.75
CA LEU A 489 1.77 -23.10 64.17
C LEU A 489 1.58 -23.10 65.69
N ASP A 490 2.44 -23.80 66.43
CA ASP A 490 2.34 -23.87 67.89
C ASP A 490 2.83 -22.59 68.58
N CYS A 491 3.93 -21.99 68.10
CA CYS A 491 4.36 -20.66 68.54
C CYS A 491 3.28 -19.59 68.30
N PHE A 492 2.63 -19.65 67.13
CA PHE A 492 1.56 -18.74 66.74
C PHE A 492 0.32 -18.84 67.65
N LYS A 493 -0.12 -20.07 67.98
CA LYS A 493 -1.26 -20.29 68.89
C LYS A 493 -1.00 -19.69 70.27
N GLN A 494 0.20 -19.90 70.81
CA GLN A 494 0.57 -19.39 72.13
C GLN A 494 0.60 -17.86 72.18
N LEU A 495 1.19 -17.20 71.17
CA LEU A 495 1.17 -15.73 71.04
C LEU A 495 -0.24 -15.16 70.92
N SER A 496 -1.12 -15.80 70.15
CA SER A 496 -2.50 -15.35 69.97
C SER A 496 -3.30 -15.40 71.29
N HIS A 497 -3.07 -16.43 72.10
CA HIS A 497 -3.69 -16.55 73.43
C HIS A 497 -3.21 -15.47 74.41
N ASP A 498 -1.90 -15.17 74.43
CA ASP A 498 -1.35 -14.12 75.30
C ASP A 498 -1.76 -12.71 74.84
N ASP A 499 -2.11 -12.49 73.56
CA ASP A 499 -2.71 -11.24 73.05
C ASP A 499 -4.16 -11.07 73.50
N ASP A 500 -5.00 -12.09 73.32
CA ASP A 500 -6.40 -12.09 73.78
C ASP A 500 -6.53 -11.84 75.29
N ALA A 501 -5.59 -12.38 76.09
CA ALA A 501 -5.53 -12.14 77.53
C ALA A 501 -5.09 -10.70 77.86
N THR A 502 -4.14 -10.14 77.11
CA THR A 502 -3.64 -8.77 77.31
C THR A 502 -4.71 -7.74 76.92
N ASP A 503 -5.41 -7.95 75.80
CA ASP A 503 -6.48 -7.04 75.34
C ASP A 503 -7.68 -7.02 76.30
N GLN A 504 -8.08 -8.16 76.88
CA GLN A 504 -9.15 -8.22 77.89
C GLN A 504 -8.81 -7.39 79.15
N ALA A 505 -7.55 -7.42 79.59
CA ALA A 505 -7.10 -6.65 80.74
C ALA A 505 -7.03 -5.14 80.45
N ILE A 506 -6.63 -4.75 79.23
CA ILE A 506 -6.63 -3.34 78.79
C ILE A 506 -8.06 -2.81 78.59
N ASP A 507 -8.94 -3.59 77.97
CA ASP A 507 -10.32 -3.21 77.68
C ASP A 507 -11.13 -2.93 78.96
N LYS A 508 -11.05 -3.82 79.95
CA LYS A 508 -11.65 -3.62 81.27
C LYS A 508 -11.27 -2.25 81.86
N ALA A 509 -9.98 -1.93 81.84
CA ALA A 509 -9.45 -0.69 82.41
C ALA A 509 -9.78 0.56 81.56
N LYS A 510 -10.01 0.42 80.25
CA LYS A 510 -10.52 1.49 79.38
C LYS A 510 -11.99 1.78 79.59
N LEU A 511 -12.84 0.75 79.67
CA LEU A 511 -14.28 0.90 79.87
C LEU A 511 -14.60 1.57 81.22
N GLU A 512 -13.83 1.23 82.25
CA GLU A 512 -13.88 1.84 83.58
C GLU A 512 -13.61 3.36 83.48
N LYS A 513 -12.59 3.78 82.73
CA LYS A 513 -12.31 5.20 82.45
C LYS A 513 -13.37 5.89 81.59
N GLN A 514 -13.78 5.28 80.48
CA GLN A 514 -14.75 5.87 79.53
C GLN A 514 -16.11 6.16 80.17
N TRP A 515 -16.53 5.32 81.12
CA TRP A 515 -17.75 5.55 81.88
C TRP A 515 -17.71 6.85 82.68
N HIS A 516 -16.54 7.22 83.22
CA HIS A 516 -16.32 8.52 83.88
C HIS A 516 -16.27 9.67 82.85
N ASP A 517 -15.50 9.54 81.77
CA ASP A 517 -15.33 10.61 80.76
C ASP A 517 -16.65 11.00 80.07
N LYS A 518 -17.47 10.02 79.67
CA LYS A 518 -18.72 10.26 78.91
C LYS A 518 -19.79 10.98 79.73
N LYS A 519 -19.81 10.77 81.04
CA LYS A 519 -20.68 11.47 81.99
C LYS A 519 -20.38 12.98 82.03
N GLU A 520 -19.11 13.37 81.86
CA GLU A 520 -18.70 14.77 81.80
C GLU A 520 -19.05 15.44 80.45
N GLN A 521 -18.97 14.69 79.34
CA GLN A 521 -19.19 15.22 77.99
C GLN A 521 -20.66 15.55 77.69
N LEU A 522 -21.59 14.68 78.10
CA LEU A 522 -23.03 14.88 77.83
C LEU A 522 -23.55 16.19 78.44
N LEU A 523 -23.02 16.57 79.62
CA LEU A 523 -23.32 17.83 80.29
C LEU A 523 -22.95 19.07 79.44
N LYS A 524 -21.81 19.01 78.73
CA LYS A 524 -21.29 20.12 77.90
C LYS A 524 -22.03 20.23 76.56
N SER A 525 -22.44 19.11 75.97
CA SER A 525 -23.12 19.07 74.66
C SER A 525 -24.49 19.75 74.70
N LEU A 526 -25.25 19.54 75.77
CA LEU A 526 -26.55 20.14 76.01
C LEU A 526 -26.52 21.67 75.87
N GLN A 527 -25.58 22.31 76.57
CA GLN A 527 -25.40 23.76 76.60
C GLN A 527 -25.06 24.38 75.22
N HIS A 528 -24.38 23.63 74.35
CA HIS A 528 -23.94 24.14 73.06
C HIS A 528 -25.09 24.21 72.02
N LYS A 529 -25.97 23.21 72.00
CA LYS A 529 -27.03 23.10 70.99
C LYS A 529 -28.12 24.16 71.10
N GLU A 530 -28.35 24.71 72.29
CA GLU A 530 -29.32 25.79 72.50
C GLU A 530 -28.93 27.08 71.74
N ASN A 531 -27.63 27.34 71.61
CA ASN A 531 -27.11 28.58 71.01
C ASN A 531 -27.28 28.62 69.48
N ILE A 532 -27.06 27.50 68.78
CA ILE A 532 -27.04 27.45 67.31
C ILE A 532 -28.44 27.69 66.71
N TYR A 533 -29.48 27.14 67.33
CA TYR A 533 -30.86 27.30 66.86
C TYR A 533 -31.28 28.79 66.77
N SER A 534 -30.80 29.62 67.69
CA SER A 534 -31.08 31.05 67.69
C SER A 534 -30.43 31.80 66.50
N GLN A 535 -29.31 31.31 65.96
CA GLN A 535 -28.54 32.00 64.92
C GLN A 535 -29.12 31.81 63.51
N GLU A 536 -29.35 30.57 63.08
CA GLU A 536 -29.81 30.29 61.71
C GLU A 536 -31.22 30.85 61.41
N LYS A 537 -32.00 31.11 62.45
CA LYS A 537 -33.33 31.74 62.33
C LYS A 537 -33.29 33.15 61.73
N CYS A 538 -32.15 33.84 61.84
CA CYS A 538 -31.97 35.18 61.31
C CYS A 538 -31.70 35.17 59.79
N ASN A 539 -30.80 34.28 59.33
CA ASN A 539 -30.29 34.26 57.96
C ASN A 539 -31.36 34.10 56.88
N VAL A 540 -32.34 33.22 57.11
CA VAL A 540 -33.38 32.86 56.13
C VAL A 540 -34.24 34.05 55.71
N ASN A 541 -34.53 34.95 56.65
CA ASN A 541 -35.44 36.07 56.43
C ASN A 541 -34.84 37.15 55.51
N ILE A 542 -33.50 37.25 55.45
CA ILE A 542 -32.79 38.26 54.64
C ILE A 542 -32.87 37.92 53.15
N LEU A 543 -32.72 36.65 52.77
CA LEU A 543 -32.63 36.25 51.35
C LEU A 543 -33.97 36.32 50.60
N LYS A 544 -35.09 36.08 51.28
CA LYS A 544 -36.44 36.11 50.68
C LYS A 544 -36.90 37.48 50.20
N ALA A 545 -36.28 38.58 50.67
CA ALA A 545 -36.68 39.94 50.31
C ALA A 545 -36.10 40.46 48.99
N GLY A 546 -35.07 39.80 48.42
CA GLY A 546 -34.31 40.30 47.26
C GLY A 546 -34.26 39.33 46.07
N GLU A 547 -35.39 38.67 45.79
CA GLU A 547 -35.53 37.69 44.71
C GLU A 547 -36.02 38.33 43.39
N GLU A 548 -37.09 39.12 43.44
CA GLU A 548 -37.81 39.62 42.25
C GLU A 548 -36.97 40.56 41.37
N ASP A 549 -36.23 41.49 41.98
CA ASP A 549 -35.33 42.43 41.29
C ASP A 549 -34.32 41.74 40.37
N LYS A 550 -33.84 40.55 40.77
CA LYS A 550 -32.78 39.82 40.05
C LYS A 550 -33.27 39.16 38.77
N TYR A 551 -34.55 38.80 38.67
CA TYR A 551 -35.12 38.24 37.44
C TYR A 551 -35.40 39.33 36.40
N THR A 552 -35.93 40.47 36.83
CA THR A 552 -36.21 41.61 35.95
C THR A 552 -34.96 42.11 35.22
N LEU A 553 -33.82 42.18 35.94
CA LEU A 553 -32.55 42.60 35.37
C LEU A 553 -32.07 41.70 34.21
N ALA A 554 -32.24 40.37 34.36
CA ALA A 554 -31.78 39.39 33.37
C ALA A 554 -32.56 39.48 32.05
N TYR A 555 -33.87 39.76 32.11
CA TYR A 555 -34.72 39.84 30.92
C TYR A 555 -34.43 41.10 30.08
N ALA A 556 -34.15 42.24 30.72
CA ALA A 556 -33.79 43.47 30.01
C ALA A 556 -32.51 43.31 29.16
N GLU A 557 -31.53 42.56 29.67
CA GLU A 557 -30.26 42.29 28.96
C GLU A 557 -30.45 41.39 27.72
N PHE A 558 -31.46 40.51 27.71
CA PHE A 558 -31.79 39.70 26.54
C PHE A 558 -32.26 40.56 25.35
N VAL A 559 -33.23 41.46 25.60
CA VAL A 559 -33.87 42.27 24.54
C VAL A 559 -32.86 43.17 23.84
N ALA A 560 -32.04 43.90 24.60
CA ALA A 560 -31.06 44.84 24.06
C ALA A 560 -30.03 44.16 23.12
N ASN A 561 -29.63 42.92 23.43
CA ASN A 561 -28.70 42.16 22.60
C ASN A 561 -29.35 41.60 21.32
N ARG A 562 -30.63 41.20 21.37
CA ARG A 562 -31.39 40.70 20.21
C ARG A 562 -31.55 41.77 19.14
N ASP A 563 -32.01 42.95 19.53
CA ASP A 563 -32.39 44.02 18.59
C ASP A 563 -31.16 44.56 17.84
N LYS A 564 -30.02 44.68 18.54
CA LYS A 564 -28.73 45.06 17.95
C LYS A 564 -28.28 44.09 16.85
N ALA A 565 -28.55 42.79 16.99
CA ALA A 565 -28.20 41.79 15.98
C ALA A 565 -29.10 41.87 14.73
N GLY A 566 -30.39 42.22 14.89
CA GLY A 566 -31.34 42.34 13.78
C GLY A 566 -31.05 43.52 12.85
N VAL A 567 -30.68 44.68 13.41
CA VAL A 567 -30.35 45.89 12.64
C VAL A 567 -29.16 45.65 11.70
N ALA A 568 -28.08 45.02 12.20
CA ALA A 568 -26.88 44.74 11.42
C ALA A 568 -27.18 43.86 10.19
N HIS A 569 -27.98 42.81 10.37
CA HIS A 569 -28.30 41.86 9.30
C HIS A 569 -29.22 42.47 8.22
N THR A 570 -30.09 43.42 8.60
CA THR A 570 -30.97 44.11 7.65
C THR A 570 -30.20 45.10 6.76
N GLN A 571 -29.15 45.75 7.30
CA GLN A 571 -28.32 46.71 6.55
C GLN A 571 -27.49 46.02 5.45
N GLU A 572 -27.01 44.81 5.71
CA GLU A 572 -26.22 43.99 4.78
C GLU A 572 -26.99 43.71 3.46
N ILE A 573 -28.27 43.33 3.56
CA ILE A 573 -29.13 43.02 2.40
C ILE A 573 -29.45 44.25 1.55
N VAL A 574 -29.63 45.43 2.15
CA VAL A 574 -29.90 46.67 1.40
C VAL A 574 -28.68 47.05 0.56
N LEU A 575 -27.48 46.97 1.15
CA LEU A 575 -26.20 47.22 0.47
C LEU A 575 -25.92 46.28 -0.71
N ASP A 576 -26.44 45.06 -0.67
CA ASP A 576 -26.30 44.11 -1.78
C ASP A 576 -27.31 44.36 -2.91
N ASN A 577 -28.53 44.80 -2.58
CA ASN A 577 -29.56 45.13 -3.57
C ASN A 577 -29.17 46.36 -4.42
N ASP A 578 -28.70 47.43 -3.77
CA ASP A 578 -28.27 48.67 -4.45
C ASP A 578 -27.11 48.43 -5.43
N LYS A 579 -26.16 47.57 -5.05
CA LYS A 579 -25.04 47.16 -5.93
C LYS A 579 -25.55 46.45 -7.18
N LEU A 580 -26.46 45.49 -7.01
CA LEU A 580 -27.00 44.66 -8.11
C LEU A 580 -27.69 45.49 -9.20
N ALA A 581 -28.46 46.51 -8.80
CA ALA A 581 -29.17 47.39 -9.73
C ALA A 581 -28.22 48.14 -10.69
N SER A 582 -27.02 48.50 -10.22
CA SER A 582 -26.03 49.32 -10.94
C SER A 582 -25.15 48.57 -11.96
N MET A 583 -25.15 47.24 -11.97
CA MET A 583 -24.18 46.43 -12.73
C MET A 583 -24.57 46.15 -14.18
N SER A 584 -23.55 45.91 -15.03
CA SER A 584 -23.67 45.30 -16.36
C SER A 584 -23.84 43.78 -16.28
N LEU A 585 -24.23 43.12 -17.39
CA LEU A 585 -24.51 41.68 -17.44
C LEU A 585 -23.32 40.81 -16.97
N GLN A 586 -22.10 41.11 -17.45
CA GLN A 586 -20.89 40.39 -17.03
C GLN A 586 -20.56 40.66 -15.55
N GLN A 587 -20.73 41.89 -15.06
CA GLN A 587 -20.47 42.25 -13.67
C GLN A 587 -21.45 41.57 -12.71
N ALA A 588 -22.74 41.56 -13.05
CA ALA A 588 -23.78 40.86 -12.27
C ALA A 588 -23.50 39.34 -12.22
N THR A 589 -23.09 38.75 -13.34
CA THR A 589 -22.69 37.33 -13.41
C THR A 589 -21.51 37.03 -12.47
N GLN A 590 -20.46 37.85 -12.48
CA GLN A 590 -19.32 37.67 -11.57
C GLN A 590 -19.67 37.90 -10.10
N TRP A 591 -20.50 38.91 -9.79
CA TRP A 591 -20.93 39.20 -8.42
C TRP A 591 -21.80 38.07 -7.84
N LEU A 592 -22.74 37.55 -8.62
CA LEU A 592 -23.57 36.40 -8.22
C LEU A 592 -22.72 35.14 -8.00
N ASN A 593 -21.75 34.87 -8.87
CA ASN A 593 -20.87 33.71 -8.72
C ASN A 593 -20.02 33.79 -7.43
N LYS A 594 -19.65 35.00 -7.00
CA LYS A 594 -18.92 35.23 -5.73
C LYS A 594 -19.80 35.12 -4.48
N ASN A 595 -21.07 35.56 -4.54
CA ASN A 595 -21.94 35.67 -3.36
C ASN A 595 -22.98 34.53 -3.21
N SER A 596 -23.23 33.74 -4.27
CA SER A 596 -24.16 32.59 -4.26
C SER A 596 -23.90 31.59 -3.13
N LYS A 597 -22.62 31.31 -2.80
CA LYS A 597 -22.23 30.37 -1.75
C LYS A 597 -22.77 30.72 -0.35
N ASN A 598 -23.11 31.99 -0.11
CA ASN A 598 -23.56 32.46 1.20
C ASN A 598 -25.08 32.75 1.26
N ASN A 599 -25.79 32.68 0.14
CA ASN A 599 -27.23 32.95 0.08
C ASN A 599 -27.90 32.02 -0.95
N SER A 600 -28.60 30.99 -0.45
CA SER A 600 -29.21 29.93 -1.27
C SER A 600 -30.22 30.45 -2.31
N LYS A 601 -30.99 31.50 -1.98
CA LYS A 601 -31.95 32.10 -2.92
C LYS A 601 -31.25 32.88 -4.04
N LEU A 602 -30.08 33.49 -3.77
CA LEU A 602 -29.24 34.08 -4.82
C LEU A 602 -28.53 33.02 -5.67
N ALA A 603 -28.26 31.83 -5.12
CA ALA A 603 -27.70 30.71 -5.88
C ALA A 603 -28.69 30.11 -6.89
N GLU A 604 -29.96 29.92 -6.51
CA GLU A 604 -31.03 29.48 -7.45
C GLU A 604 -31.20 30.46 -8.61
N LEU A 605 -31.22 31.76 -8.30
CA LEU A 605 -31.23 32.83 -9.30
C LEU A 605 -30.04 32.71 -10.27
N PHE A 606 -28.81 32.61 -9.76
CA PHE A 606 -27.62 32.50 -10.61
C PHE A 606 -27.65 31.29 -11.56
N ALA A 607 -28.21 30.16 -11.12
CA ALA A 607 -28.40 28.98 -11.96
C ALA A 607 -29.39 29.24 -13.12
N LEU A 608 -30.53 29.88 -12.84
CA LEU A 608 -31.52 30.28 -13.85
C LEU A 608 -30.94 31.24 -14.90
N HIS A 609 -30.17 32.24 -14.47
CA HIS A 609 -29.46 33.15 -15.38
C HIS A 609 -28.48 32.39 -16.29
N SER A 610 -27.67 31.50 -15.70
CA SER A 610 -26.64 30.74 -16.40
C SER A 610 -27.20 29.77 -17.45
N MET A 611 -28.42 29.26 -17.26
CA MET A 611 -29.14 28.50 -18.29
C MET A 611 -29.58 29.40 -19.45
N ARG A 612 -30.19 30.56 -19.15
CA ARG A 612 -30.81 31.43 -20.18
C ARG A 612 -29.80 32.07 -21.13
N VAL A 613 -28.61 32.43 -20.63
CA VAL A 613 -27.52 32.94 -21.47
C VAL A 613 -27.10 31.91 -22.52
N LYS A 614 -27.01 30.61 -22.15
CA LYS A 614 -26.72 29.52 -23.10
C LYS A 614 -27.82 29.30 -24.14
N GLU A 615 -29.08 29.55 -23.80
CA GLU A 615 -30.20 29.51 -24.77
C GLU A 615 -30.07 30.61 -25.83
N ILE A 616 -29.64 31.82 -25.44
CA ILE A 616 -29.42 32.94 -26.36
C ILE A 616 -28.19 32.67 -27.27
N GLU A 617 -27.09 32.18 -26.71
CA GLU A 617 -25.88 31.82 -27.46
C GLU A 617 -26.14 30.71 -28.50
N SER A 618 -26.96 29.72 -28.18
CA SER A 618 -27.32 28.61 -29.09
C SER A 618 -28.37 29.00 -30.16
N ALA A 619 -29.26 29.95 -29.87
CA ALA A 619 -30.16 30.53 -30.88
C ALA A 619 -29.41 31.35 -31.94
N ASN A 620 -28.30 32.00 -31.58
CA ASN A 620 -27.50 32.81 -32.49
C ASN A 620 -26.67 31.99 -33.51
N SER A 621 -26.35 30.73 -33.20
CA SER A 621 -25.50 29.87 -34.06
C SER A 621 -26.26 29.08 -35.15
N SER A 622 -27.59 29.02 -35.11
CA SER A 622 -28.39 27.99 -35.82
C SER A 622 -29.22 28.48 -37.03
N LYS A 623 -29.02 29.71 -37.54
CA LYS A 623 -29.69 30.23 -38.77
C LYS A 623 -28.69 30.77 -39.81
N LYS A 624 -27.79 29.91 -40.31
CA LYS A 624 -26.68 30.28 -41.22
C LYS A 624 -26.52 29.29 -42.38
N THR A 625 -27.61 29.02 -43.07
CA THR A 625 -27.67 28.27 -44.33
C THR A 625 -28.64 28.99 -45.29
N SER A 626 -28.42 28.86 -46.60
CA SER A 626 -28.93 29.83 -47.59
C SER A 626 -28.94 29.27 -49.02
N LYS A 627 -30.01 29.57 -49.79
CA LYS A 627 -30.18 29.55 -51.27
C LYS A 627 -31.71 29.65 -51.53
N GLU A 628 -32.26 30.50 -52.39
CA GLU A 628 -31.73 31.33 -53.49
C GLU A 628 -32.34 32.77 -53.45
N ASP A 629 -31.71 33.73 -54.16
CA ASP A 629 -32.12 35.11 -54.51
C ASP A 629 -32.71 36.05 -53.40
N LYS A 630 -31.90 36.87 -52.69
CA LYS A 630 -31.27 38.18 -53.03
C LYS A 630 -32.24 39.38 -53.07
N GLU A 631 -32.00 40.50 -52.39
CA GLU A 631 -31.00 41.02 -51.42
C GLU A 631 -31.70 42.19 -50.66
N ASN A 632 -31.32 42.73 -49.48
CA ASN A 632 -30.14 42.63 -48.62
C ASN A 632 -30.59 42.72 -47.11
N PRO A 633 -30.27 41.77 -46.20
CA PRO A 633 -30.98 41.62 -44.91
C PRO A 633 -30.10 41.59 -43.63
N ASN A 634 -29.33 42.66 -43.32
CA ASN A 634 -28.41 42.64 -42.15
C ASN A 634 -28.81 43.57 -40.98
N ASP A 635 -29.21 44.82 -41.21
CA ASP A 635 -29.42 45.80 -40.11
C ASP A 635 -30.62 45.50 -39.21
N GLN A 636 -31.72 44.97 -39.76
CA GLN A 636 -32.87 44.53 -38.96
C GLN A 636 -32.53 43.36 -38.03
N ARG A 637 -31.53 42.54 -38.38
CA ARG A 637 -31.12 41.38 -37.59
C ARG A 637 -30.32 41.80 -36.36
N GLN A 638 -29.46 42.80 -36.49
CA GLN A 638 -28.66 43.34 -35.39
C GLN A 638 -29.55 44.04 -34.34
N GLN A 639 -30.54 44.83 -34.79
CA GLN A 639 -31.51 45.49 -33.89
C GLN A 639 -32.37 44.48 -33.11
N GLN A 640 -32.80 43.38 -33.74
CA GLN A 640 -33.64 42.38 -33.09
C GLN A 640 -32.90 41.56 -32.02
N ILE A 641 -31.57 41.39 -32.17
CA ILE A 641 -30.72 40.78 -31.14
C ILE A 641 -30.58 41.71 -29.93
N SER A 642 -30.20 42.97 -30.13
CA SER A 642 -30.06 43.96 -29.03
C SER A 642 -31.37 44.16 -28.25
N SER A 643 -32.51 44.20 -28.96
CA SER A 643 -33.83 44.33 -28.34
C SER A 643 -34.18 43.14 -27.42
N ASN A 644 -33.78 41.91 -27.77
CA ASN A 644 -34.00 40.73 -26.94
C ASN A 644 -33.08 40.70 -25.70
N GLU A 645 -31.83 41.15 -25.82
CA GLU A 645 -30.90 41.22 -24.69
C GLU A 645 -31.33 42.27 -23.63
N GLU A 646 -31.78 43.45 -24.06
CA GLU A 646 -32.33 44.47 -23.14
C GLU A 646 -33.60 43.98 -22.42
N LEU A 647 -34.48 43.26 -23.11
CA LEU A 647 -35.69 42.70 -22.53
C LEU A 647 -35.37 41.66 -21.45
N PHE A 648 -34.36 40.82 -21.69
CA PHE A 648 -33.86 39.84 -20.71
C PHE A 648 -33.27 40.54 -19.47
N ILE A 649 -32.38 41.52 -19.65
CA ILE A 649 -31.74 42.26 -18.54
C ILE A 649 -32.79 42.94 -17.65
N THR A 650 -33.79 43.55 -18.26
CA THR A 650 -34.86 44.26 -17.54
C THR A 650 -35.70 43.32 -16.68
N ASN A 651 -36.10 42.17 -17.25
CA ASN A 651 -36.90 41.18 -16.52
C ASN A 651 -36.07 40.47 -15.42
N TRP A 652 -34.78 40.27 -15.67
CA TRP A 652 -33.82 39.69 -14.72
C TRP A 652 -33.63 40.55 -13.45
N LYS A 653 -33.35 41.85 -13.61
CA LYS A 653 -33.15 42.78 -12.48
C LYS A 653 -34.38 42.78 -11.55
N LYS A 654 -35.58 42.79 -12.14
CA LYS A 654 -36.86 42.73 -11.41
C LYS A 654 -37.03 41.46 -10.56
N GLN A 655 -36.56 40.29 -11.01
CA GLN A 655 -36.60 39.05 -10.21
C GLN A 655 -35.61 39.05 -9.05
N CYS A 656 -34.45 39.68 -9.21
CA CYS A 656 -33.46 39.84 -8.14
C CYS A 656 -34.01 40.73 -7.01
N GLU A 657 -34.56 41.90 -7.37
CA GLU A 657 -35.16 42.85 -6.41
C GLU A 657 -36.30 42.21 -5.60
N GLN A 658 -37.20 41.46 -6.26
CA GLN A 658 -38.30 40.77 -5.58
C GLN A 658 -37.80 39.73 -4.55
N THR A 659 -36.76 38.99 -4.91
CA THR A 659 -36.17 37.96 -4.03
C THR A 659 -35.50 38.58 -2.80
N LEU A 660 -34.76 39.68 -2.98
CA LEU A 660 -34.10 40.39 -1.89
C LEU A 660 -35.10 41.12 -0.98
N HIS A 661 -36.19 41.69 -1.55
CA HIS A 661 -37.27 42.27 -0.75
C HIS A 661 -37.91 41.23 0.18
N LYS A 662 -38.20 40.04 -0.34
CA LYS A 662 -38.78 38.94 0.45
C LYS A 662 -37.87 38.48 1.59
N GLN A 663 -36.55 38.45 1.38
CA GLN A 663 -35.59 38.13 2.47
C GLN A 663 -35.61 39.18 3.59
N LYS A 664 -35.76 40.46 3.25
CA LYS A 664 -35.86 41.56 4.23
C LYS A 664 -37.09 41.42 5.15
N GLU A 665 -38.23 41.01 4.61
CA GLU A 665 -39.46 40.75 5.38
C GLU A 665 -39.33 39.52 6.30
N GLU A 666 -38.76 38.43 5.78
CA GLU A 666 -38.48 37.21 6.56
C GLU A 666 -37.60 37.52 7.78
N ILE A 667 -36.55 38.35 7.62
CA ILE A 667 -35.64 38.76 8.71
C ILE A 667 -36.33 39.66 9.74
N SER A 668 -37.13 40.64 9.31
CA SER A 668 -37.88 41.51 10.23
C SER A 668 -38.79 40.70 11.18
N THR A 669 -39.36 39.60 10.68
CA THR A 669 -40.24 38.71 11.46
C THR A 669 -39.48 37.88 12.51
N ILE A 670 -38.25 37.43 12.21
CA ILE A 670 -37.46 36.56 13.10
C ILE A 670 -36.94 37.32 14.33
N TYR A 671 -36.44 38.55 14.15
CA TYR A 671 -35.81 39.31 15.24
C TYR A 671 -36.81 39.93 16.23
N LEU A 672 -38.12 39.82 15.99
CA LEU A 672 -39.18 40.25 16.92
C LEU A 672 -39.64 39.14 17.90
N MET A 673 -39.07 37.95 17.84
CA MET A 673 -39.49 36.82 18.69
C MET A 673 -39.05 36.94 20.16
N GLU A 674 -39.93 36.52 21.07
CA GLU A 674 -39.70 36.31 22.50
C GLU A 674 -38.71 35.16 22.79
N PRO A 675 -38.02 35.09 23.96
CA PRO A 675 -36.99 34.07 24.22
C PRO A 675 -37.48 32.63 24.02
N THR A 676 -38.71 32.32 24.43
CA THR A 676 -39.32 31.00 24.33
C THR A 676 -39.71 30.63 22.88
N ALA A 677 -40.18 31.61 22.10
CA ALA A 677 -40.46 31.46 20.67
C ALA A 677 -39.17 31.32 19.85
N LEU A 678 -38.18 32.18 20.14
CA LEU A 678 -36.84 32.17 19.53
C LEU A 678 -36.11 30.84 19.79
N SER A 679 -36.22 30.30 21.01
CA SER A 679 -35.74 28.95 21.37
C SER A 679 -36.28 27.86 20.47
N SER A 680 -37.54 27.98 20.06
CA SER A 680 -38.20 27.00 19.19
C SER A 680 -37.82 27.19 17.73
N TRP A 681 -37.70 28.43 17.25
CA TRP A 681 -37.27 28.75 15.89
C TRP A 681 -35.83 28.30 15.58
N LEU A 682 -34.91 28.49 16.55
CA LEU A 682 -33.50 28.12 16.44
C LEU A 682 -33.24 26.60 16.40
N LYS A 683 -34.22 25.74 16.69
CA LYS A 683 -34.06 24.28 16.55
C LYS A 683 -33.90 23.86 15.09
N ASN A 684 -34.49 24.63 14.17
CA ASN A 684 -34.54 24.30 12.74
C ASN A 684 -33.69 25.25 11.87
N ASN A 685 -32.98 26.22 12.46
CA ASN A 685 -32.26 27.28 11.74
C ASN A 685 -30.86 27.53 12.33
N THR A 686 -29.88 27.78 11.46
CA THR A 686 -28.44 27.82 11.82
C THR A 686 -27.90 29.20 12.22
N ASN A 687 -28.75 30.12 12.67
CA ASN A 687 -28.31 31.46 13.09
C ASN A 687 -27.60 31.42 14.47
N LYS A 688 -26.26 31.49 14.43
CA LYS A 688 -25.40 31.36 15.63
C LYS A 688 -25.50 32.52 16.62
N SER A 689 -25.82 33.74 16.18
CA SER A 689 -25.81 34.92 17.07
C SER A 689 -26.98 34.88 18.06
N LEU A 690 -28.20 34.65 17.55
CA LEU A 690 -29.42 34.57 18.34
C LEU A 690 -29.39 33.46 19.39
N LYS A 691 -28.77 32.31 19.08
CA LYS A 691 -28.63 31.19 20.04
C LYS A 691 -27.83 31.57 21.28
N LYS A 692 -26.72 32.28 21.12
CA LYS A 692 -25.84 32.70 22.23
C LYS A 692 -26.53 33.69 23.19
N ILE A 693 -27.42 34.54 22.67
CA ILE A 693 -28.17 35.53 23.45
C ILE A 693 -29.16 34.82 24.40
N LEU A 694 -29.88 33.80 23.90
CA LEU A 694 -30.85 33.03 24.67
C LEU A 694 -30.23 32.16 25.79
N GLU A 695 -29.07 31.55 25.52
CA GLU A 695 -28.38 30.72 26.51
C GLU A 695 -27.96 31.54 27.75
N THR A 696 -27.49 32.77 27.53
CA THR A 696 -27.07 33.70 28.60
C THR A 696 -28.21 34.01 29.58
N HIS A 697 -29.37 34.41 29.06
CA HIS A 697 -30.58 34.71 29.85
C HIS A 697 -30.97 33.54 30.79
N THR A 698 -30.93 32.32 30.25
CA THR A 698 -31.38 31.11 30.97
C THR A 698 -30.51 30.77 32.19
N GLN A 699 -29.22 31.12 32.16
CA GLN A 699 -28.30 30.83 33.26
C GLN A 699 -28.50 31.75 34.48
N LEU A 700 -28.79 33.03 34.24
CA LEU A 700 -29.01 34.03 35.30
C LEU A 700 -30.22 33.63 36.17
N CYS A 701 -31.36 33.32 35.53
CA CYS A 701 -32.58 32.90 36.21
C CYS A 701 -32.37 31.68 37.14
N LYS A 702 -31.54 30.70 36.75
CA LYS A 702 -31.25 29.51 37.56
C LYS A 702 -30.32 29.76 38.76
N LYS A 703 -29.73 30.96 38.90
CA LYS A 703 -28.87 31.29 40.05
C LYS A 703 -29.72 31.66 41.27
N VAL A 704 -30.74 32.50 41.07
CA VAL A 704 -31.50 33.13 42.16
C VAL A 704 -32.20 32.09 43.04
N THR A 705 -32.93 31.13 42.46
CA THR A 705 -33.70 30.12 43.21
C THR A 705 -32.84 29.27 44.17
N ARG A 706 -31.59 28.97 43.78
CA ARG A 706 -30.72 28.03 44.52
C ARG A 706 -30.25 28.57 45.86
N ASP A 707 -30.07 29.89 45.98
CA ASP A 707 -29.52 30.50 47.18
C ASP A 707 -30.56 30.52 48.32
N LEU A 708 -31.85 30.63 47.98
CA LEU A 708 -32.97 30.78 48.92
C LEU A 708 -33.35 29.45 49.60
N ASP A 709 -33.48 28.37 48.82
CA ASP A 709 -33.73 27.00 49.32
C ASP A 709 -32.63 26.49 50.26
N SER A 710 -31.39 26.97 50.07
CA SER A 710 -30.23 26.58 50.86
C SER A 710 -30.32 27.07 52.32
N ALA A 711 -30.86 28.28 52.53
CA ALA A 711 -30.95 28.88 53.85
C ALA A 711 -32.07 28.26 54.70
N GLN A 712 -33.28 28.12 54.15
CA GLN A 712 -34.46 27.65 54.90
C GLN A 712 -34.22 26.32 55.62
N LYS A 713 -33.51 25.39 54.97
CA LYS A 713 -33.18 24.06 55.50
C LYS A 713 -32.24 24.08 56.71
N LYS A 714 -31.45 25.14 56.94
CA LYS A 714 -30.50 25.20 58.06
C LYS A 714 -31.21 25.41 59.40
N LEU A 715 -32.26 26.22 59.41
CA LEU A 715 -33.03 26.56 60.60
C LEU A 715 -33.69 25.33 61.25
N ASP A 716 -34.47 24.58 60.47
CA ASP A 716 -35.33 23.50 61.00
C ASP A 716 -34.51 22.37 61.63
N ASN A 717 -33.29 22.14 61.15
CA ASN A 717 -32.36 21.16 61.70
C ASN A 717 -31.88 21.55 63.12
N ALA A 718 -31.57 22.82 63.35
CA ALA A 718 -30.97 23.26 64.61
C ALA A 718 -31.92 23.12 65.83
N LEU A 719 -33.23 23.27 65.63
CA LEU A 719 -34.24 23.08 66.68
C LEU A 719 -34.32 21.64 67.17
N LYS A 720 -34.16 20.68 66.26
CA LYS A 720 -34.31 19.25 66.54
C LYS A 720 -33.17 18.72 67.42
N ASP A 721 -31.97 19.22 67.18
CA ASP A 721 -30.74 18.81 67.89
C ASP A 721 -30.77 19.13 69.39
N GLN A 722 -31.37 20.25 69.80
CA GLN A 722 -31.43 20.69 71.20
C GLN A 722 -32.11 19.64 72.10
N LYS A 723 -33.33 19.23 71.74
CA LYS A 723 -34.15 18.33 72.57
C LYS A 723 -33.52 16.96 72.76
N ILE A 724 -32.76 16.49 71.75
CA ILE A 724 -32.09 15.19 71.78
C ILE A 724 -30.96 15.15 72.82
N ALA A 725 -30.30 16.29 73.09
CA ALA A 725 -29.16 16.33 74.01
C ALA A 725 -29.54 16.10 75.48
N GLN A 726 -30.73 16.56 75.91
CA GLN A 726 -31.20 16.44 77.30
C GLN A 726 -31.44 14.97 77.70
N ASP A 727 -32.24 14.27 76.91
CA ASP A 727 -32.67 12.87 77.12
C ASP A 727 -31.52 11.85 77.22
N LEU A 728 -30.32 12.21 76.76
CA LEU A 728 -29.14 11.37 76.74
C LEU A 728 -28.36 11.41 78.06
N PHE A 729 -28.45 12.51 78.83
CA PHE A 729 -27.69 12.68 80.08
C PHE A 729 -28.23 11.78 81.19
N ASP A 730 -29.55 11.81 81.42
CA ASP A 730 -30.19 11.14 82.57
C ASP A 730 -30.11 9.61 82.52
N LYS A 731 -29.92 9.02 81.33
CA LYS A 731 -29.86 7.57 81.12
C LYS A 731 -28.53 6.91 81.53
N HIS A 732 -27.52 7.65 82.03
CA HIS A 732 -26.14 7.15 82.18
C HIS A 732 -25.77 6.49 83.54
N GLY A 733 -26.42 6.83 84.66
CA GLY A 733 -26.27 6.10 85.95
C GLY A 733 -25.09 6.49 86.88
N SER A 734 -24.84 5.65 87.91
CA SER A 734 -24.06 6.01 89.12
C SER A 734 -22.87 5.12 89.53
N SER A 735 -22.68 3.90 89.02
CA SER A 735 -21.49 3.06 89.32
C SER A 735 -21.08 2.14 88.16
N PHE A 736 -19.82 1.70 88.14
CA PHE A 736 -19.26 0.80 87.12
C PHE A 736 -19.40 -0.68 87.49
N SER A 737 -19.71 -1.52 86.50
CA SER A 737 -19.74 -2.97 86.62
C SER A 737 -19.13 -3.59 85.38
N TYR A 738 -17.97 -4.24 85.51
CA TYR A 738 -17.37 -4.96 84.40
C TYR A 738 -18.14 -6.25 84.14
N ARG A 739 -19.12 -6.17 83.24
CA ARG A 739 -19.56 -7.33 82.49
C ARG A 739 -18.52 -7.58 81.41
N LYS A 740 -17.85 -8.73 81.44
CA LYS A 740 -17.13 -9.22 80.28
C LYS A 740 -18.13 -9.21 79.12
N PRO A 741 -17.85 -8.54 77.98
CA PRO A 741 -18.77 -8.59 76.85
C PRO A 741 -18.97 -10.06 76.50
N ASN A 742 -20.23 -10.52 76.51
CA ASN A 742 -20.55 -11.90 76.19
C ASN A 742 -19.99 -12.19 74.78
N GLU A 743 -19.31 -13.33 74.61
CA GLU A 743 -18.87 -13.79 73.28
C GLU A 743 -20.05 -14.10 72.33
N SER A 744 -21.28 -14.00 72.85
CA SER A 744 -22.56 -14.06 72.15
C SER A 744 -23.28 -12.69 72.05
N ASP A 745 -22.56 -11.57 72.07
CA ASP A 745 -23.14 -10.29 71.66
C ASP A 745 -23.49 -10.37 70.17
N GLU A 746 -24.78 -10.55 69.84
CA GLU A 746 -25.26 -10.75 68.46
C GLU A 746 -24.92 -9.55 67.56
N LEU A 747 -24.83 -8.36 68.15
CA LEU A 747 -24.39 -7.14 67.49
C LEU A 747 -22.94 -7.26 66.97
N SER A 748 -22.04 -7.88 67.74
CA SER A 748 -20.65 -8.15 67.35
C SER A 748 -20.56 -9.16 66.19
N LYS A 749 -21.52 -10.08 66.06
CA LYS A 749 -21.62 -10.98 64.88
C LYS A 749 -22.21 -10.27 63.65
N GLN A 750 -23.18 -9.36 63.83
CA GLN A 750 -23.80 -8.61 62.74
C GLN A 750 -22.91 -7.48 62.18
N LEU A 751 -22.14 -6.77 63.03
CA LEU A 751 -21.29 -5.65 62.62
C LEU A 751 -19.99 -6.07 61.91
N GLY A 752 -19.81 -7.35 61.57
CA GLY A 752 -18.60 -7.83 60.89
C GLY A 752 -17.34 -7.82 61.76
N ASN A 753 -17.43 -7.40 63.03
CA ASN A 753 -16.39 -7.46 64.05
C ASN A 753 -16.14 -8.91 64.52
N LYS A 754 -15.89 -9.80 63.56
CA LYS A 754 -15.00 -10.92 63.78
C LYS A 754 -13.72 -10.28 64.34
N LYS A 755 -13.38 -10.57 65.61
CA LYS A 755 -11.97 -10.72 65.94
C LYS A 755 -11.43 -11.62 64.84
N SER A 756 -10.58 -11.09 63.97
CA SER A 756 -9.83 -11.94 63.10
C SER A 756 -9.01 -12.78 64.06
N LYS A 757 -9.48 -14.02 64.31
CA LYS A 757 -8.59 -15.10 64.72
C LYS A 757 -7.55 -15.04 63.63
N SER A 758 -6.42 -14.38 63.89
CA SER A 758 -5.39 -14.24 62.89
C SER A 758 -5.08 -15.68 62.56
N GLN A 759 -5.41 -16.12 61.36
CA GLN A 759 -5.07 -17.47 60.98
C GLN A 759 -3.56 -17.44 60.80
N ALA A 760 -2.88 -18.46 61.32
CA ALA A 760 -1.47 -18.64 61.00
C ALA A 760 -1.35 -18.65 59.47
N LYS A 761 -0.37 -17.91 58.93
CA LYS A 761 -0.20 -17.83 57.48
C LYS A 761 -0.03 -19.25 56.97
N ASN A 762 -0.93 -19.68 56.09
CA ASN A 762 -0.79 -20.98 55.46
C ASN A 762 0.26 -20.83 54.35
N ILE A 763 1.36 -21.57 54.49
CA ILE A 763 2.49 -21.49 53.58
C ILE A 763 2.44 -22.74 52.73
N ASN A 764 1.99 -22.56 51.49
CA ASN A 764 1.95 -23.62 50.49
C ASN A 764 3.30 -23.62 49.77
N TRP A 765 4.15 -24.60 50.06
CA TRP A 765 5.36 -24.84 49.28
C TRP A 765 4.98 -25.42 47.91
N PRO A 766 5.68 -25.06 46.81
CA PRO A 766 5.49 -25.71 45.53
C PRO A 766 5.79 -27.22 45.62
N ASN A 767 4.96 -28.03 44.95
CA ASN A 767 5.19 -29.49 44.84
C ASN A 767 6.37 -29.83 43.92
N GLU A 768 6.70 -28.92 43.00
CA GLU A 768 7.74 -29.08 41.99
C GLU A 768 9.03 -28.39 42.45
N ALA A 769 10.15 -29.12 42.47
CA ALA A 769 11.45 -28.60 42.83
C ALA A 769 12.08 -27.80 41.67
N LEU A 770 12.85 -26.77 42.01
CA LEU A 770 13.71 -26.03 41.09
C LEU A 770 14.76 -26.96 40.41
N PRO A 771 15.44 -26.51 39.34
CA PRO A 771 16.52 -27.27 38.73
C PRO A 771 17.63 -27.63 39.73
N ILE A 772 18.19 -28.84 39.62
CA ILE A 772 19.17 -29.37 40.58
C ILE A 772 20.52 -28.62 40.54
N CYS A 773 20.88 -28.02 39.41
CA CYS A 773 22.12 -27.27 39.21
C CYS A 773 21.84 -25.80 38.93
N GLN A 774 22.68 -24.89 39.46
CA GLN A 774 22.59 -23.45 39.20
C GLN A 774 22.91 -23.07 37.74
N GLU A 775 23.59 -23.94 37.00
CA GLU A 775 23.88 -23.78 35.57
C GLU A 775 22.67 -24.16 34.66
N LEU A 776 21.57 -24.62 35.26
CA LEU A 776 20.30 -24.92 34.58
C LEU A 776 19.23 -23.89 34.98
N GLU A 777 18.94 -22.92 34.11
CA GLU A 777 17.86 -21.95 34.34
C GLU A 777 16.56 -22.32 33.59
N LEU A 778 15.42 -22.17 34.26
CA LEU A 778 14.09 -22.49 33.70
C LEU A 778 13.32 -21.22 33.32
N PHE A 779 12.92 -21.12 32.06
CA PHE A 779 12.15 -20.01 31.49
C PHE A 779 10.78 -20.48 31.01
N GLU A 780 9.86 -19.55 30.79
CA GLU A 780 8.47 -19.84 30.44
C GLU A 780 7.86 -18.76 29.55
N THR A 781 7.16 -19.16 28.49
CA THR A 781 6.36 -18.30 27.63
C THR A 781 5.26 -19.11 26.94
N ASN A 782 4.08 -18.52 26.75
CA ASN A 782 2.93 -19.16 26.07
C ASN A 782 2.57 -20.57 26.60
N ASN A 783 2.62 -20.79 27.92
CA ASN A 783 2.44 -22.09 28.59
C ASN A 783 3.46 -23.20 28.20
N GLN A 784 4.56 -22.84 27.54
CA GLN A 784 5.69 -23.74 27.26
C GLN A 784 6.90 -23.34 28.11
N ARG A 785 7.54 -24.34 28.72
CA ARG A 785 8.76 -24.18 29.51
C ARG A 785 10.00 -24.47 28.69
N TYR A 786 11.09 -23.80 29.03
CA TYR A 786 12.38 -23.85 28.35
C TYR A 786 13.48 -24.01 29.41
N LEU A 787 14.30 -25.05 29.31
CA LEU A 787 15.44 -25.26 30.20
C LEU A 787 16.72 -24.88 29.43
N THR A 788 17.43 -23.88 29.93
CA THR A 788 18.70 -23.43 29.35
C THR A 788 19.88 -24.09 30.03
N PHE A 789 20.92 -24.44 29.27
CA PHE A 789 22.17 -25.00 29.77
C PHE A 789 23.35 -24.55 28.90
N SER A 790 24.52 -24.33 29.49
CA SER A 790 25.65 -23.66 28.81
C SER A 790 26.75 -24.60 28.29
N SER A 791 26.82 -25.85 28.80
CA SER A 791 27.85 -26.83 28.43
C SER A 791 27.23 -28.15 28.01
N LEU A 792 27.73 -28.75 26.92
CA LEU A 792 27.34 -30.09 26.49
C LEU A 792 27.71 -31.17 27.52
N ASP A 793 28.65 -30.91 28.42
CA ASP A 793 28.99 -31.80 29.55
C ASP A 793 27.79 -32.02 30.51
N LEU A 794 26.78 -31.12 30.47
CA LEU A 794 25.53 -31.23 31.23
C LEU A 794 24.36 -31.80 30.42
N PHE A 795 24.53 -32.18 29.14
CA PHE A 795 23.40 -32.52 28.25
C PHE A 795 22.52 -33.65 28.78
N GLU A 796 23.10 -34.75 29.27
CA GLU A 796 22.34 -35.87 29.84
C GLU A 796 21.54 -35.46 31.09
N LEU A 797 22.14 -34.64 31.97
CA LEU A 797 21.48 -34.12 33.16
C LEU A 797 20.36 -33.14 32.79
N ALA A 798 20.62 -32.26 31.83
CA ALA A 798 19.64 -31.31 31.31
C ALA A 798 18.47 -32.04 30.66
N GLN A 799 18.69 -33.13 29.92
CA GLN A 799 17.63 -33.95 29.32
C GLN A 799 16.73 -34.60 30.39
N GLN A 800 17.31 -35.15 31.46
CA GLN A 800 16.56 -35.69 32.60
C GLN A 800 15.74 -34.60 33.33
N GLU A 801 16.35 -33.44 33.60
CA GLU A 801 15.67 -32.31 34.25
C GLU A 801 14.58 -31.68 33.35
N ALA A 802 14.81 -31.59 32.04
CA ALA A 802 13.85 -31.12 31.07
C ALA A 802 12.64 -32.06 30.98
N GLN A 803 12.87 -33.38 31.01
CA GLN A 803 11.79 -34.36 31.10
C GLN A 803 11.02 -34.25 32.43
N ARG A 804 11.71 -34.05 33.56
CA ARG A 804 11.08 -33.84 34.88
C ARG A 804 10.21 -32.58 34.93
N LEU A 805 10.71 -31.48 34.36
CA LEU A 805 10.08 -30.14 34.40
C LEU A 805 9.13 -29.89 33.21
N ASN A 806 8.99 -30.85 32.29
CA ASN A 806 8.25 -30.74 31.03
C ASN A 806 8.65 -29.50 30.22
N ALA A 807 9.95 -29.35 29.97
CA ALA A 807 10.57 -28.21 29.30
C ALA A 807 11.29 -28.61 28.01
N LYS A 808 11.39 -27.69 27.05
CA LYS A 808 12.28 -27.82 25.87
C LYS A 808 13.71 -27.45 26.25
N LEU A 809 14.70 -28.22 25.80
CA LEU A 809 16.11 -27.83 25.90
C LEU A 809 16.44 -26.70 24.93
N CYS A 810 17.24 -25.75 25.39
CA CYS A 810 17.69 -24.61 24.60
C CYS A 810 19.04 -24.07 25.09
N ALA A 811 19.74 -23.34 24.23
CA ALA A 811 20.90 -22.54 24.61
C ALA A 811 20.46 -21.29 25.40
N PRO A 812 21.32 -20.73 26.26
CA PRO A 812 21.07 -19.44 26.92
C PRO A 812 20.84 -18.34 25.89
N GLN A 813 20.21 -17.24 26.30
CA GLN A 813 20.10 -16.07 25.43
C GLN A 813 21.50 -15.48 25.17
N GLN A 814 22.13 -15.88 24.07
CA GLN A 814 23.12 -15.02 23.43
C GLN A 814 22.36 -13.78 22.93
N THR A 815 22.90 -12.59 23.23
CA THR A 815 22.53 -11.40 22.48
C THR A 815 22.80 -11.70 21.02
N ARG A 816 21.72 -11.86 20.24
CA ARG A 816 21.76 -11.78 18.78
C ARG A 816 22.44 -10.44 18.48
N GLU A 817 23.73 -10.47 18.16
CA GLU A 817 24.43 -9.28 17.70
C GLU A 817 23.71 -8.87 16.42
N ASP A 818 23.22 -7.63 16.40
CA ASP A 818 22.53 -7.10 15.24
C ASP A 818 23.55 -6.97 14.11
N ILE A 819 23.44 -7.84 13.11
CA ILE A 819 24.05 -7.76 11.78
C ILE A 819 22.89 -7.59 10.79
#